data_AF-A0A2S4Q016-F1
#
_entry.id   AF-A0A2S4Q016-F1
#
_cell.length_a   1.000
_cell.length_b   1.000
_cell.length_c   1.000
_cell.angle_alpha   90.00
_cell.angle_beta   90.00
_cell.angle_gamma   90.00
#
_symmetry.space_group_name_H-M   'P 1'
#
loop_
_entity.id
_entity.type
_entity.pdbx_description
1 polymer ?
#
loop_
_entity_poly.entity_id
_entity_poly.type
_entity_poly.pdbx_seq_one_letter_code
_entity_poly.pdbx_strand_id
1 'polypeptide(L)'
;MGLQEFESHISMFENSNLSGNFSTPDRFSISTLEEILDNTEKITDSSSQNHFPTAQYVSPAEDANRGTSQIRPRRRSQPLSGDASQIWPELNGDSVTSVSNLDIDEDFSVLSSISSKMTSPTELETSSRVKKDSASLRENQREKYKTRPKSSIPIDIAPSEYARQCIAAAESSRINPYSLHKEEYEMLRDHLTHQQVTTYLNIRNGILRLWIRNPSIGVVPNEAIGCAKDSRWFNVAILCHEWLVRRGYINFGCLEHSFNGLQGKQHSLKQKRRIVVVIGAGMSGLGCARQLEGLFLQFEDRFHEMGEDPPQVVIVEGRDRIGGRVYSRALITKPKYPTLNFGCRYTAEMGGMIITGFDRGNPLNVIVRSQLALQYHALKPDTPIYDSCGEIVDFNRDQLAEKLFNYILDRVSEYKFKIPTSTTVDGDKLLLDSGREPNTEGSKTIRDIEISKMEPSYTKLKEPLSKVQTDTNLLIGIIKGSGLESGPGAGAVHTAAFKAKEIGWSLKPGVSLEDDLDLESAVSSKDATLGSVIDEAIRQYTRIVNFTPLDLRLINWHVANLEYSNAITCNKLSLGGWDLDAGNEWEGKHTMVTGGYQQVPRGLFKCPQPLTIRKNSKVRRIIYNDGPYDSNNIKSRIECQDGVIEADCIVSTIPLGVLKQQNVQFEPELPDWKKGAIQRIGYGVLNKIILVYDEVFWDPDRDIFGALRSPQNRNSLDQLDYFSQRGRYFQWFNVSNTTGLPTLLALMAGEAAFSTEKSTDEELLDEATTVLQTIFGLNVPAPVEAVVTRWGHDEYSQGSYSYTGPYFKPNDYEVMAQPVGNLFFAGEHTCGTHPATVHGAYISGLRAASEVLDFMIGGIEIPVPLVPPRDITNKRKSNAIKSTVDTKKTRLEAYEVEIWNAIHEKFGDRPWRPPNNYTNPYRLYSKDRWEEAKRMCEEGRRPNKGKINPNEVKKMVAKLWKDATEEEKSPYNKQAEAEKRAAAAAMIEYNTKVEQWDKDALAFREKYEKEHPSLPSPNEVNNSLPWDRRAKRVVTGYAEDTDSELEYF
;
A
#
# COMPACT_ATOMS: atom_id res chain seq x y z
N MET A 1 6.16 -12.16 -25.20
CA MET A 1 5.11 -12.65 -24.28
C MET A 1 5.15 -11.74 -23.06
N GLY A 2 3.99 -11.37 -22.50
CA GLY A 2 3.92 -10.36 -21.43
C GLY A 2 3.70 -8.94 -21.98
N LEU A 3 2.55 -8.72 -22.62
CA LEU A 3 1.95 -7.40 -22.84
C LEU A 3 0.44 -7.59 -22.66
N GLN A 4 -0.07 -7.18 -21.50
CA GLN A 4 -1.47 -7.24 -21.07
C GLN A 4 -1.59 -6.46 -19.74
N GLU A 5 -2.80 -6.04 -19.38
CA GLU A 5 -3.14 -5.41 -18.08
C GLU A 5 -2.57 -3.99 -17.82
N PHE A 6 -2.82 -3.07 -18.76
CA PHE A 6 -2.94 -1.63 -18.46
C PHE A 6 -4.23 -1.09 -19.10
N GLU A 7 -5.37 -1.48 -18.53
CA GLU A 7 -6.73 -1.20 -19.02
C GLU A 7 -7.67 -0.83 -17.84
N SER A 8 -7.41 0.30 -17.17
CA SER A 8 -8.02 0.60 -15.86
C SER A 8 -8.51 2.03 -15.65
N HIS A 9 -9.11 2.66 -16.68
CA HIS A 9 -10.38 3.40 -16.48
C HIS A 9 -11.11 3.87 -17.75
N ILE A 10 -10.39 4.16 -18.85
CA ILE A 10 -10.98 4.47 -20.17
C ILE A 10 -10.25 3.65 -21.23
N SER A 11 -10.65 2.38 -21.32
CA SER A 11 -10.20 1.40 -22.31
C SER A 11 -11.19 0.24 -22.26
N MET A 12 -12.39 0.49 -22.77
CA MET A 12 -13.39 -0.54 -22.96
C MET A 12 -13.16 -1.10 -24.38
N PHE A 13 -13.38 -2.40 -24.57
CA PHE A 13 -13.17 -3.14 -25.83
C PHE A 13 -11.71 -3.25 -26.39
N GLU A 14 -11.14 -4.47 -26.35
CA GLU A 14 -10.81 -5.17 -27.61
C GLU A 14 -10.70 -6.70 -27.42
N ASN A 15 -10.41 -7.43 -28.50
CA ASN A 15 -10.99 -8.76 -28.74
C ASN A 15 -10.20 -9.99 -28.25
N SER A 16 -10.97 -11.04 -27.94
CA SER A 16 -10.47 -12.40 -27.76
C SER A 16 -10.12 -13.07 -29.11
N ASN A 17 -9.04 -13.86 -29.12
CA ASN A 17 -8.66 -14.66 -30.29
C ASN A 17 -9.18 -16.11 -30.17
N LEU A 18 -10.29 -16.40 -30.83
CA LEU A 18 -10.69 -17.78 -31.19
C LEU A 18 -10.16 -18.10 -32.59
N SER A 19 -9.60 -19.30 -32.79
CA SER A 19 -9.11 -19.74 -34.09
C SER A 19 -9.39 -21.24 -34.34
N GLY A 20 -9.84 -21.55 -35.56
CA GLY A 20 -10.26 -22.89 -35.99
C GLY A 20 -11.77 -23.13 -35.79
N ASN A 21 -12.55 -23.56 -36.78
CA ASN A 21 -12.20 -23.96 -38.15
C ASN A 21 -13.27 -23.54 -39.17
N PHE A 22 -12.84 -23.36 -40.43
CA PHE A 22 -13.72 -23.19 -41.59
C PHE A 22 -14.37 -24.53 -42.01
N SER A 23 -15.66 -24.50 -42.33
CA SER A 23 -16.27 -25.40 -43.31
C SER A 23 -17.53 -24.79 -43.92
N THR A 24 -17.51 -24.55 -45.22
CA THR A 24 -18.65 -24.11 -46.04
C THR A 24 -18.52 -24.70 -47.45
N PRO A 25 -19.59 -24.71 -48.27
CA PRO A 25 -21.02 -24.67 -47.96
C PRO A 25 -21.74 -25.94 -48.48
N ASP A 26 -23.04 -26.08 -48.22
CA ASP A 26 -23.91 -26.84 -49.15
C ASP A 26 -25.31 -26.19 -49.30
N ARG A 27 -26.05 -26.61 -50.32
CA ARG A 27 -27.25 -25.95 -50.87
C ARG A 27 -28.57 -26.47 -50.27
N PHE A 28 -29.65 -25.68 -50.31
CA PHE A 28 -30.80 -25.82 -51.26
C PHE A 28 -32.00 -24.89 -50.95
N SER A 29 -32.87 -24.71 -51.96
CA SER A 29 -34.31 -24.28 -52.01
C SER A 29 -34.92 -23.47 -50.84
N ILE A 30 -35.62 -22.34 -51.02
CA ILE A 30 -36.76 -22.00 -51.91
C ILE A 30 -38.02 -22.88 -51.73
N SER A 31 -39.02 -22.33 -51.03
CA SER A 31 -40.49 -22.46 -51.26
C SER A 31 -41.23 -21.57 -50.22
N THR A 32 -41.92 -20.45 -50.53
CA THR A 32 -43.20 -20.16 -51.24
C THR A 32 -44.51 -20.33 -50.45
N LEU A 33 -45.42 -19.35 -50.64
CA LEU A 33 -46.83 -19.22 -50.19
C LEU A 33 -47.01 -18.89 -48.69
N GLU A 34 -47.80 -17.89 -48.25
CA GLU A 34 -49.20 -17.50 -48.57
C GLU A 34 -50.21 -18.55 -48.04
N GLU A 35 -51.38 -18.23 -47.44
CA GLU A 35 -52.34 -17.13 -47.67
C GLU A 35 -53.37 -17.03 -46.49
N ILE A 36 -54.38 -16.15 -46.59
CA ILE A 36 -55.67 -16.09 -45.81
C ILE A 36 -55.60 -15.53 -44.36
N LEU A 37 -56.58 -14.78 -43.82
CA LEU A 37 -57.44 -13.63 -44.24
C LEU A 37 -58.53 -13.41 -43.14
N ASP A 38 -59.05 -12.18 -43.03
CA ASP A 38 -60.31 -11.72 -42.38
C ASP A 38 -60.62 -12.12 -40.90
N ASN A 39 -61.09 -11.23 -40.01
CA ASN A 39 -62.14 -10.23 -40.25
C ASN A 39 -61.95 -8.91 -39.45
N THR A 40 -61.83 -7.81 -40.18
CA THR A 40 -62.69 -6.60 -40.14
C THR A 40 -63.56 -6.25 -38.90
N GLU A 41 -63.39 -5.00 -38.41
CA GLU A 41 -64.45 -3.99 -38.12
C GLU A 41 -65.34 -4.13 -36.83
N LYS A 42 -65.93 -3.08 -36.19
CA LYS A 42 -65.96 -1.60 -36.40
C LYS A 42 -66.49 -0.79 -35.16
N ILE A 43 -65.91 0.41 -34.92
CA ILE A 43 -66.56 1.73 -34.63
C ILE A 43 -67.25 2.10 -33.26
N THR A 44 -67.16 3.41 -32.93
CA THR A 44 -67.92 4.29 -31.97
C THR A 44 -67.79 4.11 -30.44
N ASP A 45 -67.96 5.15 -29.58
CA ASP A 45 -67.66 6.62 -29.65
C ASP A 45 -67.88 7.29 -28.26
N SER A 46 -67.54 8.59 -28.14
CA SER A 46 -68.14 9.62 -27.26
C SER A 46 -68.07 9.50 -25.71
N SER A 47 -67.01 10.11 -25.14
CA SER A 47 -67.05 11.25 -24.19
C SER A 47 -68.10 11.41 -23.06
N SER A 48 -67.59 11.87 -21.89
CA SER A 48 -67.98 13.11 -21.15
C SER A 48 -68.37 13.06 -19.64
N GLN A 49 -67.60 13.85 -18.86
CA GLN A 49 -67.97 14.75 -17.73
C GLN A 49 -68.48 14.28 -16.34
N ASN A 50 -67.76 14.80 -15.32
CA ASN A 50 -68.20 15.47 -14.08
C ASN A 50 -69.15 14.79 -13.07
N HIS A 51 -68.69 14.56 -11.82
CA HIS A 51 -68.79 15.57 -10.72
C HIS A 51 -68.20 15.11 -9.36
N PHE A 52 -67.71 16.07 -8.56
CA PHE A 52 -67.51 15.94 -7.09
C PHE A 52 -68.82 16.17 -6.33
N PRO A 53 -68.94 15.71 -5.06
CA PRO A 53 -68.98 16.69 -3.96
C PRO A 53 -68.20 16.28 -2.67
N THR A 54 -68.15 17.20 -1.70
CA THR A 54 -67.25 17.19 -0.52
C THR A 54 -68.01 17.17 0.82
N ALA A 55 -67.48 16.47 1.84
CA ALA A 55 -67.69 16.72 3.28
C ALA A 55 -66.52 16.10 4.08
N GLN A 56 -65.63 16.83 4.77
CA GLN A 56 -65.75 17.69 5.98
C GLN A 56 -65.78 16.94 7.35
N TYR A 57 -64.59 16.92 7.99
CA TYR A 57 -64.25 17.13 9.41
C TYR A 57 -65.33 17.00 10.52
N VAL A 58 -64.96 16.28 11.60
CA VAL A 58 -64.91 16.78 13.01
C VAL A 58 -63.78 16.05 13.78
N SER A 59 -63.04 16.77 14.64
CA SER A 59 -62.12 16.23 15.67
C SER A 59 -62.63 16.61 17.08
N PRO A 60 -62.15 16.02 18.20
CA PRO A 60 -61.21 16.80 19.05
C PRO A 60 -60.23 16.02 19.98
N ALA A 61 -59.16 16.75 20.38
CA ALA A 61 -58.48 16.79 21.69
C ALA A 61 -57.82 15.55 22.35
N GLU A 62 -56.48 15.61 22.49
CA GLU A 62 -55.68 15.85 23.74
C GLU A 62 -56.38 15.70 25.12
N ASP A 63 -55.73 15.39 26.26
CA ASP A 63 -54.31 15.49 26.64
C ASP A 63 -53.87 14.42 27.70
N ALA A 64 -52.62 14.45 28.16
CA ALA A 64 -51.89 13.37 28.86
C ALA A 64 -51.96 13.34 30.40
N ASN A 65 -51.61 12.18 31.01
CA ASN A 65 -50.70 12.15 32.18
C ASN A 65 -50.00 10.80 32.51
N ARG A 66 -49.05 10.90 33.46
CA ARG A 66 -47.99 9.94 33.87
C ARG A 66 -48.48 8.77 34.76
N GLY A 67 -47.70 7.67 34.90
CA GLY A 67 -47.87 6.77 36.08
C GLY A 67 -47.24 5.34 36.10
N THR A 68 -45.92 5.24 36.29
CA THR A 68 -45.10 4.05 36.63
C THR A 68 -45.68 2.86 37.46
N SER A 69 -45.37 1.61 37.08
CA SER A 69 -44.72 0.54 37.93
C SER A 69 -44.50 -0.78 37.14
N GLN A 70 -43.27 -1.24 36.91
CA GLN A 70 -42.49 -2.26 37.67
C GLN A 70 -43.11 -3.68 37.81
N ILE A 71 -42.40 -4.70 37.29
CA ILE A 71 -42.68 -6.15 37.44
C ILE A 71 -41.42 -6.91 37.87
N ARG A 72 -41.55 -7.82 38.85
CA ARG A 72 -40.60 -8.87 39.28
C ARG A 72 -41.35 -9.86 40.23
N PRO A 73 -40.87 -11.11 40.50
CA PRO A 73 -40.01 -12.00 39.70
C PRO A 73 -40.37 -13.53 39.82
N ARG A 74 -39.49 -14.39 39.28
CA ARG A 74 -39.13 -15.78 39.74
C ARG A 74 -40.01 -17.03 39.42
N ARG A 75 -39.32 -18.02 38.80
CA ARG A 75 -38.93 -19.38 39.30
C ARG A 75 -39.54 -20.66 38.66
N ARG A 76 -38.64 -21.66 38.46
CA ARG A 76 -38.83 -23.14 38.45
C ARG A 76 -39.63 -23.76 37.28
N SER A 77 -39.45 -25.03 36.88
CA SER A 77 -38.31 -25.98 37.00
C SER A 77 -38.52 -27.27 36.14
N GLN A 78 -37.41 -27.94 35.77
CA GLN A 78 -37.16 -29.40 35.52
C GLN A 78 -38.31 -30.44 35.64
N PRO A 79 -38.28 -31.57 34.88
CA PRO A 79 -37.26 -32.65 35.06
C PRO A 79 -36.74 -33.38 33.78
N LEU A 80 -36.11 -34.55 33.95
CA LEU A 80 -35.28 -35.30 32.98
C LEU A 80 -35.82 -36.69 32.59
N SER A 81 -35.41 -37.24 31.44
CA SER A 81 -35.06 -38.66 31.14
C SER A 81 -34.89 -38.87 29.61
N GLY A 82 -34.04 -39.73 29.04
CA GLY A 82 -33.01 -40.63 29.60
C GLY A 82 -32.32 -41.48 28.50
N ASP A 83 -31.17 -42.06 28.83
CA ASP A 83 -30.42 -43.21 28.23
C ASP A 83 -30.29 -43.44 26.70
N ALA A 84 -29.07 -43.20 26.22
CA ALA A 84 -28.10 -44.17 25.68
C ALA A 84 -28.29 -44.98 24.36
N SER A 85 -27.15 -45.08 23.65
CA SER A 85 -26.61 -46.22 22.87
C SER A 85 -26.66 -46.23 21.32
N GLN A 86 -25.43 -46.27 20.76
CA GLN A 86 -24.97 -47.01 19.56
C GLN A 86 -25.40 -46.61 18.14
N ILE A 87 -24.69 -47.26 17.18
CA ILE A 87 -24.84 -47.28 15.72
C ILE A 87 -24.36 -46.02 14.97
N TRP A 88 -23.06 -46.04 14.61
CA TRP A 88 -22.59 -45.54 13.31
C TRP A 88 -22.62 -46.70 12.30
N PRO A 89 -23.05 -46.48 11.05
CA PRO A 89 -22.74 -47.36 9.92
C PRO A 89 -21.54 -46.83 9.13
N GLU A 90 -20.56 -47.71 8.86
CA GLU A 90 -19.52 -47.50 7.83
C GLU A 90 -19.98 -48.05 6.45
N LEU A 91 -19.02 -48.21 5.52
CA LEU A 91 -19.08 -48.87 4.21
C LEU A 91 -19.66 -47.99 3.07
N ASN A 92 -19.07 -47.94 1.86
CA ASN A 92 -17.74 -48.39 1.39
C ASN A 92 -17.34 -47.52 0.17
N GLY A 93 -16.06 -47.15 0.01
CA GLY A 93 -15.11 -47.84 -0.87
C GLY A 93 -14.57 -46.82 -1.90
N ASP A 94 -13.39 -46.94 -2.53
CA ASP A 94 -12.34 -47.98 -2.51
C ASP A 94 -10.97 -47.28 -2.74
N SER A 95 -9.93 -47.55 -1.92
CA SER A 95 -8.79 -48.44 -2.24
C SER A 95 -7.67 -47.79 -3.11
N VAL A 96 -6.35 -48.10 -2.99
CA VAL A 96 -5.64 -49.05 -2.10
C VAL A 96 -4.11 -48.77 -2.04
N THR A 97 -3.44 -49.08 -0.90
CA THR A 97 -1.96 -49.26 -0.67
C THR A 97 -0.99 -48.07 -0.88
N SER A 98 0.16 -47.88 -0.18
CA SER A 98 0.91 -48.59 0.90
C SER A 98 1.87 -47.59 1.62
N VAL A 99 2.28 -47.65 2.92
CA VAL A 99 3.01 -48.65 3.77
C VAL A 99 4.54 -48.64 3.54
N SER A 100 5.46 -48.62 4.53
CA SER A 100 5.41 -48.80 6.02
C SER A 100 6.11 -47.65 6.78
N ASN A 101 5.63 -47.16 7.93
CA ASN A 101 5.66 -47.74 9.30
C ASN A 101 7.06 -48.09 9.85
N LEU A 102 7.44 -47.42 10.95
CA LEU A 102 7.68 -48.07 12.24
C LEU A 102 7.60 -47.03 13.38
N ASP A 103 6.90 -47.39 14.45
CA ASP A 103 6.54 -46.55 15.59
C ASP A 103 7.49 -46.78 16.79
N ILE A 104 7.40 -45.93 17.83
CA ILE A 104 7.49 -46.29 19.26
C ILE A 104 7.08 -45.07 20.11
N ASP A 105 6.43 -45.34 21.24
CA ASP A 105 5.59 -44.42 22.02
C ASP A 105 6.28 -43.66 23.19
N GLU A 106 5.44 -42.97 23.98
CA GLU A 106 5.60 -42.48 25.36
C GLU A 106 6.38 -41.17 25.65
N ASP A 107 6.06 -40.37 26.69
CA ASP A 107 4.77 -39.95 27.27
C ASP A 107 4.99 -38.75 28.26
N PHE A 108 3.92 -38.24 28.87
CA PHE A 108 3.82 -37.50 30.15
C PHE A 108 4.57 -36.16 30.38
N SER A 109 3.79 -35.09 30.14
CA SER A 109 3.38 -34.09 31.14
C SER A 109 4.38 -33.35 32.06
N VAL A 110 4.28 -32.00 32.00
CA VAL A 110 3.97 -31.08 33.12
C VAL A 110 4.41 -31.48 34.54
N LEU A 111 5.28 -30.67 35.16
CA LEU A 111 5.01 -30.07 36.49
C LEU A 111 5.96 -28.91 36.82
N SER A 112 5.53 -28.06 37.76
CA SER A 112 6.28 -26.92 38.30
C SER A 112 6.61 -27.15 39.79
N SER A 113 7.48 -26.30 40.38
CA SER A 113 7.22 -25.54 41.64
C SER A 113 8.47 -25.26 42.51
N ILE A 114 8.42 -24.15 43.28
CA ILE A 114 9.06 -23.94 44.62
C ILE A 114 10.62 -23.89 44.66
N SER A 115 11.35 -23.17 45.52
CA SER A 115 11.12 -22.28 46.68
C SER A 115 12.13 -21.10 46.63
N SER A 116 11.76 -19.84 46.81
CA SER A 116 11.62 -19.06 48.07
C SER A 116 12.90 -18.80 48.90
N LYS A 117 13.19 -17.50 49.15
CA LYS A 117 13.23 -16.89 50.50
C LYS A 117 13.44 -15.36 50.45
N MET A 118 12.68 -14.64 51.27
CA MET A 118 12.88 -13.23 51.65
C MET A 118 13.39 -13.17 53.10
N THR A 119 14.06 -12.09 53.52
CA THR A 119 13.51 -11.08 54.47
C THR A 119 14.49 -9.92 54.73
N SER A 120 13.92 -8.78 55.15
CA SER A 120 14.52 -7.45 55.43
C SER A 120 15.09 -7.37 56.89
N PRO A 121 15.29 -6.20 57.60
CA PRO A 121 15.00 -4.77 57.31
C PRO A 121 16.03 -3.68 57.78
N THR A 122 15.73 -2.40 57.42
CA THR A 122 16.08 -1.12 58.13
C THR A 122 17.58 -0.71 58.25
N GLU A 123 17.98 0.56 58.51
CA GLU A 123 17.26 1.76 59.03
C GLU A 123 17.80 3.14 58.49
N LEU A 124 17.38 4.25 59.14
CA LEU A 124 17.55 5.70 58.88
C LEU A 124 18.99 6.25 59.23
N GLU A 125 19.46 7.51 59.03
CA GLU A 125 18.91 8.79 58.48
C GLU A 125 20.01 9.84 58.06
N THR A 126 19.56 11.00 57.52
CA THR A 126 20.11 12.38 57.62
C THR A 126 21.31 12.95 56.82
N SER A 127 21.02 14.10 56.16
CA SER A 127 21.77 15.39 56.14
C SER A 127 22.55 15.88 54.88
N SER A 128 21.85 16.70 54.07
CA SER A 128 22.24 18.02 53.51
C SER A 128 23.66 18.29 52.94
N ARG A 129 23.73 18.72 51.65
CA ARG A 129 23.88 20.15 51.25
C ARG A 129 23.92 20.42 49.72
N VAL A 130 23.00 21.30 49.28
CA VAL A 130 23.13 22.40 48.27
C VAL A 130 24.06 22.23 47.03
N LYS A 131 23.40 22.17 45.86
CA LYS A 131 23.77 22.70 44.52
C LYS A 131 25.24 22.76 44.07
N LYS A 132 25.49 22.23 42.85
CA LYS A 132 26.01 23.03 41.73
C LYS A 132 25.73 22.40 40.37
N ASP A 133 25.43 23.23 39.38
CA ASP A 133 25.30 22.82 37.98
C ASP A 133 26.69 22.69 37.33
N SER A 134 26.90 21.60 36.58
CA SER A 134 28.00 21.49 35.63
C SER A 134 27.64 20.46 34.55
N ALA A 135 27.51 20.89 33.30
CA ALA A 135 27.32 19.98 32.18
C ALA A 135 28.62 19.16 31.95
N SER A 136 28.52 17.84 32.07
CA SER A 136 29.63 16.93 31.76
C SER A 136 29.13 15.75 30.93
N LEU A 137 29.55 15.74 29.66
CA LEU A 137 29.82 14.57 28.81
C LEU A 137 29.18 13.24 29.28
N ARG A 138 28.05 12.85 28.68
CA ARG A 138 27.60 11.45 28.72
C ARG A 138 28.60 10.61 27.93
N GLU A 139 29.48 9.90 28.62
CA GLU A 139 30.34 8.89 27.99
C GLU A 139 29.48 7.82 27.30
N ASN A 140 29.98 7.29 26.17
CA ASN A 140 29.28 6.31 25.34
C ASN A 140 28.94 5.01 26.10
N GLN A 141 27.74 4.94 26.68
CA GLN A 141 27.14 3.66 27.00
C GLN A 141 26.84 2.93 25.69
N ARG A 142 27.41 1.73 25.51
CA ARG A 142 26.91 0.80 24.48
C ARG A 142 25.48 0.44 24.85
N GLU A 143 24.54 0.79 23.98
CA GLU A 143 23.17 0.29 24.07
C GLU A 143 23.18 -1.24 24.04
N LYS A 144 22.85 -1.84 25.18
CA LYS A 144 22.62 -3.28 25.27
C LYS A 144 21.20 -3.55 24.79
N TYR A 145 21.04 -3.72 23.47
CA TYR A 145 19.84 -4.34 22.92
C TYR A 145 19.57 -5.64 23.71
N LYS A 146 18.42 -5.72 24.38
CA LYS A 146 18.10 -6.78 25.35
C LYS A 146 17.87 -8.15 24.69
N THR A 147 17.81 -8.17 23.36
CA THR A 147 17.52 -9.32 22.50
C THR A 147 18.69 -9.58 21.55
N ARG A 148 18.94 -10.85 21.24
CA ARG A 148 19.59 -11.24 19.98
C ARG A 148 18.48 -11.38 18.94
N PRO A 149 18.27 -10.41 18.03
CA PRO A 149 17.29 -10.57 16.96
C PRO A 149 17.70 -11.77 16.08
N LYS A 150 16.72 -12.59 15.68
CA LYS A 150 16.91 -13.53 14.57
C LYS A 150 16.90 -12.72 13.27
N SER A 151 17.53 -13.24 12.22
CA SER A 151 17.43 -12.65 10.89
C SER A 151 15.97 -12.71 10.40
N SER A 152 15.41 -11.55 10.06
CA SER A 152 14.13 -11.44 9.33
C SER A 152 14.34 -11.58 7.82
N ILE A 153 15.61 -11.52 7.37
CA ILE A 153 15.99 -11.91 6.01
C ILE A 153 15.97 -13.45 5.94
N PRO A 154 15.14 -14.05 5.06
CA PRO A 154 15.10 -15.49 4.83
C PRO A 154 16.42 -16.01 4.24
N ILE A 155 16.77 -17.26 4.57
CA ILE A 155 18.01 -17.93 4.16
C ILE A 155 17.76 -18.92 3.02
N ASP A 156 16.50 -19.32 2.84
CA ASP A 156 15.97 -20.29 1.88
C ASP A 156 15.77 -19.74 0.46
N ILE A 157 15.82 -18.41 0.27
CA ILE A 157 15.67 -17.76 -1.05
C ILE A 157 16.91 -16.99 -1.46
N ALA A 158 17.13 -16.87 -2.78
CA ALA A 158 18.25 -16.10 -3.32
C ALA A 158 18.13 -14.60 -2.99
N PRO A 159 19.25 -13.87 -2.74
CA PRO A 159 19.21 -12.44 -2.39
C PRO A 159 18.47 -11.54 -3.41
N SER A 160 18.52 -11.87 -4.71
CA SER A 160 17.78 -11.16 -5.76
C SER A 160 16.27 -11.45 -5.74
N GLU A 161 15.84 -12.63 -5.28
CA GLU A 161 14.42 -12.95 -5.10
C GLU A 161 13.88 -12.32 -3.80
N TYR A 162 14.70 -12.26 -2.74
CA TYR A 162 14.40 -11.42 -1.57
C TYR A 162 14.25 -9.95 -1.98
N ALA A 163 15.20 -9.40 -2.74
CA ALA A 163 15.14 -8.03 -3.26
C ALA A 163 13.88 -7.77 -4.07
N ARG A 164 13.54 -8.63 -5.04
CA ARG A 164 12.32 -8.52 -5.84
C ARG A 164 11.06 -8.48 -4.98
N GLN A 165 10.98 -9.31 -3.93
CA GLN A 165 9.87 -9.27 -2.96
C GLN A 165 9.84 -7.99 -2.12
N CYS A 166 11.00 -7.41 -1.80
CA CYS A 166 11.11 -6.13 -1.08
C CYS A 166 10.71 -4.94 -1.95
N ILE A 167 11.14 -4.92 -3.22
CA ILE A 167 10.80 -3.90 -4.23
C ILE A 167 9.27 -3.87 -4.43
N ALA A 168 8.68 -5.02 -4.74
CA ALA A 168 7.23 -5.17 -4.90
C ALA A 168 6.44 -4.80 -3.63
N ALA A 169 6.99 -5.02 -2.43
CA ALA A 169 6.36 -4.62 -1.18
C ALA A 169 6.40 -3.10 -0.93
N ALA A 170 7.44 -2.40 -1.40
CA ALA A 170 7.51 -0.94 -1.33
C ALA A 170 6.52 -0.28 -2.32
N GLU A 171 6.42 -0.83 -3.54
CA GLU A 171 5.42 -0.45 -4.54
C GLU A 171 4.00 -0.71 -3.98
N SER A 172 3.75 -1.89 -3.40
CA SER A 172 2.50 -2.21 -2.67
C SER A 172 2.26 -1.35 -1.42
N SER A 173 3.20 -0.51 -1.02
CA SER A 173 3.10 0.43 0.09
C SER A 173 3.08 1.90 -0.35
N ARG A 174 3.05 2.20 -1.66
CA ARG A 174 3.05 3.55 -2.25
C ARG A 174 4.35 4.33 -2.03
N ILE A 175 5.47 3.62 -1.92
CA ILE A 175 6.81 4.20 -1.75
C ILE A 175 7.70 3.72 -2.89
N ASN A 176 8.39 4.65 -3.56
CA ASN A 176 9.35 4.31 -4.62
C ASN A 176 10.49 3.43 -4.05
N PRO A 177 10.67 2.17 -4.51
CA PRO A 177 11.66 1.25 -3.96
C PRO A 177 13.12 1.71 -4.09
N TYR A 178 13.43 2.59 -5.06
CA TYR A 178 14.80 3.00 -5.41
C TYR A 178 15.21 4.38 -4.89
N SER A 179 14.28 5.16 -4.33
CA SER A 179 14.52 6.55 -3.91
C SER A 179 14.02 6.79 -2.49
N LEU A 180 14.64 7.75 -1.78
CA LEU A 180 14.10 8.26 -0.52
C LEU A 180 12.75 8.97 -0.78
N HIS A 181 11.77 8.70 0.06
CA HIS A 181 10.57 9.54 0.16
C HIS A 181 10.96 10.95 0.64
N LYS A 182 10.14 11.98 0.35
CA LYS A 182 10.45 13.37 0.70
C LYS A 182 10.80 13.54 2.18
N GLU A 183 9.98 13.00 3.08
CA GLU A 183 10.24 13.05 4.53
C GLU A 183 11.49 12.27 4.93
N GLU A 184 11.78 11.13 4.29
CA GLU A 184 12.98 10.35 4.56
C GLU A 184 14.24 11.14 4.16
N TYR A 185 14.20 11.84 3.02
CA TYR A 185 15.26 12.74 2.59
C TYR A 185 15.42 13.93 3.55
N GLU A 186 14.33 14.58 3.96
CA GLU A 186 14.35 15.69 4.92
C GLU A 186 14.90 15.25 6.29
N MET A 187 14.57 14.03 6.75
CA MET A 187 15.03 13.43 8.00
C MET A 187 16.50 12.93 7.94
N LEU A 188 16.97 12.40 6.80
CA LEU A 188 18.21 11.61 6.73
C LEU A 188 19.38 12.31 6.03
N ARG A 189 19.14 13.42 5.31
CA ARG A 189 20.18 14.12 4.52
C ARG A 189 21.40 14.60 5.30
N ASP A 190 21.24 14.81 6.62
CA ASP A 190 22.28 15.26 7.55
C ASP A 190 22.97 14.09 8.30
N HIS A 191 22.49 12.86 8.08
CA HIS A 191 22.91 11.67 8.83
C HIS A 191 23.39 10.52 7.95
N LEU A 192 22.99 10.47 6.67
CA LEU A 192 23.41 9.47 5.70
C LEU A 192 24.22 10.07 4.55
N THR A 193 25.18 9.28 4.06
CA THR A 193 25.90 9.52 2.80
C THR A 193 25.17 8.87 1.62
N HIS A 194 25.42 9.32 0.39
CA HIS A 194 24.76 8.79 -0.81
C HIS A 194 24.90 7.26 -0.96
N GLN A 195 26.04 6.66 -0.60
CA GLN A 195 26.20 5.21 -0.61
C GLN A 195 25.22 4.55 0.38
N GLN A 196 25.14 5.07 1.60
CA GLN A 196 24.35 4.49 2.71
C GLN A 196 22.83 4.51 2.45
N VAL A 197 22.33 5.38 1.57
CA VAL A 197 20.93 5.35 1.09
C VAL A 197 20.55 3.97 0.54
N THR A 198 21.46 3.32 -0.20
CA THR A 198 21.24 1.96 -0.74
C THR A 198 20.97 0.94 0.37
N THR A 199 21.63 1.05 1.53
CA THR A 199 21.37 0.16 2.67
C THR A 199 20.10 0.55 3.42
N TYR A 200 19.80 1.84 3.56
CA TYR A 200 18.53 2.33 4.12
C TYR A 200 17.33 1.76 3.35
N LEU A 201 17.33 1.90 2.02
CA LEU A 201 16.27 1.42 1.15
C LEU A 201 16.11 -0.11 1.23
N ASN A 202 17.21 -0.87 1.27
CA ASN A 202 17.19 -2.32 1.51
C ASN A 202 16.48 -2.69 2.83
N ILE A 203 16.75 -1.94 3.92
CA ILE A 203 16.13 -2.16 5.23
C ILE A 203 14.65 -1.80 5.20
N ARG A 204 14.30 -0.60 4.71
CA ARG A 204 12.92 -0.10 4.57
C ARG A 204 12.06 -1.07 3.76
N ASN A 205 12.51 -1.42 2.56
CA ASN A 205 11.80 -2.32 1.66
C ASN A 205 11.68 -3.75 2.27
N GLY A 206 12.66 -4.16 3.10
CA GLY A 206 12.60 -5.38 3.92
C GLY A 206 11.52 -5.34 5.02
N ILE A 207 11.38 -4.22 5.73
CA ILE A 207 10.32 -4.02 6.75
C ILE A 207 8.94 -4.04 6.09
N LEU A 208 8.79 -3.33 4.96
CA LEU A 208 7.56 -3.33 4.15
C LEU A 208 7.20 -4.75 3.67
N ARG A 209 8.19 -5.57 3.28
CA ARG A 209 7.98 -6.98 2.92
C ARG A 209 7.44 -7.83 4.07
N LEU A 210 7.82 -7.57 5.33
CA LEU A 210 7.26 -8.28 6.48
C LEU A 210 5.76 -7.99 6.60
N TRP A 211 5.38 -6.70 6.56
CA TRP A 211 3.98 -6.26 6.62
C TRP A 211 3.14 -6.81 5.46
N ILE A 212 3.56 -6.58 4.21
CA ILE A 212 2.79 -6.99 3.01
C ILE A 212 2.62 -8.51 2.92
N ARG A 213 3.54 -9.31 3.49
CA ARG A 213 3.39 -10.79 3.52
C ARG A 213 2.42 -11.30 4.58
N ASN A 214 2.11 -10.55 5.63
CA ASN A 214 1.09 -10.92 6.62
C ASN A 214 0.56 -9.68 7.40
N PRO A 215 -0.28 -8.84 6.78
CA PRO A 215 -0.74 -7.60 7.39
C PRO A 215 -1.86 -7.80 8.44
N SER A 216 -2.10 -9.06 8.85
CA SER A 216 -2.92 -9.43 10.00
C SER A 216 -2.09 -9.51 11.29
N ILE A 217 -0.76 -9.34 11.22
CA ILE A 217 0.15 -9.24 12.37
C ILE A 217 0.98 -7.96 12.22
N GLY A 218 1.12 -7.20 13.31
CA GLY A 218 1.93 -5.98 13.32
C GLY A 218 3.43 -6.32 13.37
N VAL A 219 4.22 -5.69 12.50
CA VAL A 219 5.68 -5.82 12.51
C VAL A 219 6.20 -5.10 13.76
N VAL A 220 6.99 -5.78 14.59
CA VAL A 220 7.55 -5.19 15.83
C VAL A 220 9.00 -4.72 15.64
N PRO A 221 9.51 -3.78 16.47
CA PRO A 221 10.87 -3.25 16.32
C PRO A 221 11.96 -4.33 16.26
N ASN A 222 11.83 -5.43 17.02
CA ASN A 222 12.78 -6.55 16.99
C ASN A 222 12.87 -7.24 15.60
N GLU A 223 11.76 -7.31 14.87
CA GLU A 223 11.71 -7.90 13.53
C GLU A 223 12.26 -6.93 12.48
N ALA A 224 11.98 -5.62 12.62
CA ALA A 224 12.56 -4.58 11.78
C ALA A 224 14.09 -4.54 11.92
N ILE A 225 14.62 -4.63 13.15
CA ILE A 225 16.05 -4.79 13.41
C ILE A 225 16.60 -6.04 12.70
N GLY A 226 15.84 -7.14 12.63
CA GLY A 226 16.21 -8.34 11.90
C GLY A 226 16.31 -8.19 10.37
N CYS A 227 15.87 -7.06 9.78
CA CYS A 227 16.12 -6.72 8.37
C CYS A 227 17.52 -6.10 8.14
N ALA A 228 18.26 -5.75 9.19
CA ALA A 228 19.62 -5.21 9.09
C ALA A 228 20.69 -6.31 9.12
N LYS A 229 21.64 -6.28 8.16
CA LYS A 229 22.74 -7.26 8.08
C LYS A 229 23.89 -7.03 9.07
N ASP A 230 24.01 -5.83 9.64
CA ASP A 230 25.01 -5.45 10.64
C ASP A 230 24.35 -4.62 11.75
N SER A 231 24.71 -4.93 12.99
CA SER A 231 24.47 -4.18 14.23
C SER A 231 24.50 -2.65 14.14
N ARG A 232 25.37 -2.08 13.29
CA ARG A 232 25.49 -0.62 13.10
C ARG A 232 24.26 0.01 12.43
N TRP A 233 23.42 -0.81 11.80
CA TRP A 233 22.17 -0.37 11.18
C TRP A 233 20.95 -0.56 12.07
N PHE A 234 21.10 -1.03 13.31
CA PHE A 234 19.97 -1.29 14.20
C PHE A 234 19.19 0.00 14.53
N ASN A 235 19.87 1.11 14.80
CA ASN A 235 19.22 2.41 15.00
C ASN A 235 18.54 2.95 13.73
N VAL A 236 19.10 2.65 12.55
CA VAL A 236 18.44 2.96 11.27
C VAL A 236 17.18 2.11 11.05
N ALA A 237 17.20 0.83 11.42
CA ALA A 237 16.04 -0.04 11.32
C ALA A 237 14.92 0.35 12.30
N ILE A 238 15.26 0.76 13.53
CA ILE A 238 14.32 1.30 14.52
C ILE A 238 13.71 2.62 14.02
N LEU A 239 14.54 3.56 13.54
CA LEU A 239 14.09 4.85 13.00
C LEU A 239 13.14 4.67 11.80
N CYS A 240 13.48 3.75 10.89
CA CYS A 240 12.65 3.41 9.75
C CYS A 240 11.33 2.74 10.17
N HIS A 241 11.36 1.84 11.15
CA HIS A 241 10.15 1.23 11.71
C HIS A 241 9.23 2.28 12.37
N GLU A 242 9.76 3.19 13.19
CA GLU A 242 8.97 4.25 13.79
C GLU A 242 8.33 5.16 12.72
N TRP A 243 9.08 5.56 11.69
CA TRP A 243 8.52 6.37 10.59
C TRP A 243 7.40 5.62 9.83
N LEU A 244 7.63 4.36 9.47
CA LEU A 244 6.64 3.53 8.75
C LEU A 244 5.37 3.27 9.57
N VAL A 245 5.48 3.08 10.90
CA VAL A 245 4.33 2.94 11.81
C VAL A 245 3.58 4.27 11.93
N ARG A 246 4.30 5.36 12.27
CA ARG A 246 3.68 6.66 12.54
C ARG A 246 2.94 7.19 11.32
N ARG A 247 3.50 7.06 10.11
CA ARG A 247 2.87 7.48 8.85
C ARG A 247 1.84 6.50 8.28
N GLY A 248 1.62 5.35 8.92
CA GLY A 248 0.61 4.37 8.52
C GLY A 248 0.93 3.61 7.23
N TYR A 249 2.22 3.36 6.96
CA TYR A 249 2.65 2.45 5.89
C TYR A 249 2.62 0.98 6.33
N ILE A 250 2.82 0.72 7.63
CA ILE A 250 2.66 -0.59 8.28
C ILE A 250 1.78 -0.46 9.53
N ASN A 251 1.35 -1.60 10.09
CA ASN A 251 0.61 -1.70 11.36
C ASN A 251 -0.72 -0.92 11.37
N PHE A 252 -1.36 -0.74 10.21
CA PHE A 252 -2.63 -0.01 10.05
C PHE A 252 -3.84 -0.94 9.87
N GLY A 253 -5.04 -0.38 9.98
CA GLY A 253 -6.29 -1.08 9.65
C GLY A 253 -6.88 -1.86 10.82
N CYS A 254 -7.46 -3.03 10.55
CA CYS A 254 -8.21 -3.84 11.52
C CYS A 254 -7.29 -4.73 12.40
N LEU A 255 -6.08 -4.27 12.69
CA LEU A 255 -5.02 -5.05 13.34
C LEU A 255 -5.26 -5.20 14.86
N GLU A 256 -5.21 -6.44 15.35
CA GLU A 256 -5.13 -6.69 16.80
C GLU A 256 -3.72 -6.41 17.32
N HIS A 257 -3.63 -5.45 18.25
CA HIS A 257 -2.39 -5.05 18.88
C HIS A 257 -2.21 -5.88 20.15
N SER A 258 -1.32 -6.88 20.10
CA SER A 258 -1.07 -7.78 21.22
C SER A 258 -0.62 -7.04 22.47
N PHE A 259 -1.43 -7.11 23.53
CA PHE A 259 -1.06 -6.63 24.86
C PHE A 259 0.23 -7.31 25.33
N ASN A 260 1.32 -6.56 25.45
CA ASN A 260 2.52 -7.00 26.17
C ASN A 260 2.25 -6.95 27.67
N GLY A 261 1.41 -7.86 28.14
CA GLY A 261 0.95 -7.98 29.52
C GLY A 261 2.04 -8.38 30.51
N LEU A 262 3.02 -7.50 30.72
CA LEU A 262 3.76 -7.43 31.97
C LEU A 262 2.73 -7.14 33.07
N GLN A 263 2.40 -8.21 33.80
CA GLN A 263 1.39 -8.32 34.85
C GLN A 263 1.15 -7.01 35.60
N GLY A 264 -0.11 -6.57 35.63
CA GLY A 264 -0.51 -5.27 36.17
C GLY A 264 0.02 -5.01 37.57
N LYS A 265 1.12 -4.25 37.66
CA LYS A 265 1.41 -3.44 38.83
C LYS A 265 0.26 -2.46 38.98
N GLN A 266 -0.35 -2.41 40.15
CA GLN A 266 -1.38 -1.43 40.45
C GLN A 266 -0.73 -0.03 40.48
N HIS A 267 -0.77 0.69 39.36
CA HIS A 267 -0.59 2.14 39.35
C HIS A 267 -1.81 2.74 40.05
N SER A 268 -1.68 2.92 41.36
CA SER A 268 -2.77 3.17 42.32
C SER A 268 -3.28 4.61 42.34
N LEU A 269 -2.93 5.39 41.33
CA LEU A 269 -3.37 6.77 41.08
C LEU A 269 -3.76 6.87 39.61
N LYS A 270 -4.98 7.36 39.33
CA LYS A 270 -5.38 7.69 37.95
C LYS A 270 -4.47 8.81 37.44
N GLN A 271 -3.78 8.58 36.33
CA GLN A 271 -2.97 9.63 35.71
C GLN A 271 -3.88 10.61 34.93
N LYS A 272 -3.30 11.70 34.43
CA LYS A 272 -3.99 12.55 33.47
C LYS A 272 -4.15 11.76 32.17
N ARG A 273 -5.35 11.78 31.58
CA ARG A 273 -5.63 11.13 30.28
C ARG A 273 -6.19 12.16 29.32
N ARG A 274 -5.56 12.30 28.14
CA ARG A 274 -6.04 13.19 27.05
C ARG A 274 -7.21 12.55 26.30
N ILE A 275 -8.05 13.38 25.71
CA ILE A 275 -9.16 12.96 24.84
C ILE A 275 -8.96 13.56 23.44
N VAL A 276 -8.99 12.70 22.42
CA VAL A 276 -9.05 13.11 21.01
C VAL A 276 -10.47 12.90 20.50
N VAL A 277 -11.08 13.96 19.95
CA VAL A 277 -12.41 13.86 19.34
C VAL A 277 -12.28 13.87 17.81
N VAL A 278 -12.80 12.82 17.17
CA VAL A 278 -12.87 12.71 15.71
C VAL A 278 -14.30 13.00 15.26
N ILE A 279 -14.49 14.05 14.45
CA ILE A 279 -15.81 14.47 13.99
C ILE A 279 -16.08 13.82 12.62
N GLY A 280 -17.11 12.98 12.57
CA GLY A 280 -17.50 12.14 11.43
C GLY A 280 -17.01 10.69 11.55
N ALA A 281 -17.92 9.73 11.40
CA ALA A 281 -17.62 8.30 11.30
C ALA A 281 -17.60 7.82 9.83
N GLY A 282 -17.08 8.67 8.93
CA GLY A 282 -16.74 8.32 7.55
C GLY A 282 -15.46 7.48 7.47
N MET A 283 -15.03 7.11 6.26
CA MET A 283 -13.82 6.29 6.06
C MET A 283 -12.56 6.96 6.62
N SER A 284 -12.42 8.28 6.47
CA SER A 284 -11.35 9.09 7.05
C SER A 284 -11.37 9.08 8.58
N GLY A 285 -12.52 9.38 9.19
CA GLY A 285 -12.65 9.44 10.65
C GLY A 285 -12.49 8.08 11.34
N LEU A 286 -13.05 7.01 10.75
CA LEU A 286 -12.85 5.64 11.25
C LEU A 286 -11.40 5.17 11.08
N GLY A 287 -10.77 5.50 9.95
CA GLY A 287 -9.35 5.19 9.73
C GLY A 287 -8.43 5.94 10.68
N CYS A 288 -8.67 7.24 10.87
CA CYS A 288 -7.96 8.07 11.83
C CYS A 288 -8.11 7.54 13.26
N ALA A 289 -9.34 7.29 13.71
CA ALA A 289 -9.61 6.81 15.06
C ALA A 289 -8.96 5.45 15.35
N ARG A 290 -9.01 4.51 14.39
CA ARG A 290 -8.35 3.21 14.55
C ARG A 290 -6.82 3.32 14.53
N GLN A 291 -6.26 4.17 13.67
CA GLN A 291 -4.81 4.42 13.66
C GLN A 291 -4.35 5.09 14.96
N LEU A 292 -5.12 6.04 15.50
CA LEU A 292 -4.84 6.67 16.80
C LEU A 292 -4.83 5.64 17.95
N GLU A 293 -5.80 4.74 18.03
CA GLU A 293 -5.77 3.65 19.03
C GLU A 293 -4.51 2.77 18.87
N GLY A 294 -4.18 2.35 17.65
CA GLY A 294 -2.99 1.55 17.37
C GLY A 294 -1.67 2.27 17.68
N LEU A 295 -1.59 3.57 17.43
CA LEU A 295 -0.43 4.40 17.73
C LEU A 295 -0.29 4.66 19.24
N PHE A 296 -1.38 4.99 19.95
CA PHE A 296 -1.33 5.23 21.39
C PHE A 296 -0.96 3.98 22.20
N LEU A 297 -1.27 2.78 21.68
CA LEU A 297 -0.77 1.51 22.24
C LEU A 297 0.71 1.26 21.87
N GLN A 298 1.11 1.48 20.61
CA GLN A 298 2.51 1.25 20.18
C GLN A 298 3.53 2.21 20.81
N PHE A 299 3.08 3.37 21.30
CA PHE A 299 3.92 4.37 21.97
C PHE A 299 3.51 4.60 23.45
N GLU A 300 2.86 3.62 24.10
CA GLU A 300 2.34 3.76 25.48
C GLU A 300 3.42 4.17 26.50
N ASP A 301 4.65 3.63 26.37
CA ASP A 301 5.82 3.98 27.19
C ASP A 301 6.08 5.50 27.22
N ARG A 302 5.97 6.20 26.08
CA ARG A 302 6.24 7.65 26.00
C ARG A 302 5.18 8.47 26.74
N PHE A 303 3.92 8.04 26.74
CA PHE A 303 2.87 8.70 27.54
C PHE A 303 3.12 8.49 29.05
N HIS A 304 3.54 7.29 29.45
CA HIS A 304 3.88 7.00 30.83
C HIS A 304 5.16 7.71 31.32
N GLU A 305 6.15 7.94 30.45
CA GLU A 305 7.32 8.81 30.74
C GLU A 305 6.90 10.28 30.94
N MET A 306 5.86 10.75 30.24
CA MET A 306 5.24 12.06 30.48
C MET A 306 4.31 12.09 31.72
N GLY A 307 4.08 10.95 32.38
CA GLY A 307 3.19 10.82 33.54
C GLY A 307 1.69 10.82 33.21
N GLU A 308 1.33 10.48 31.97
CA GLU A 308 -0.05 10.42 31.47
C GLU A 308 -0.47 8.98 31.08
N ASP A 309 -1.78 8.70 31.16
CA ASP A 309 -2.38 7.47 30.62
C ASP A 309 -2.55 7.62 29.08
N PRO A 310 -2.32 6.55 28.27
CA PRO A 310 -2.49 6.59 26.82
C PRO A 310 -3.84 7.18 26.39
N PRO A 311 -3.90 8.18 25.48
CA PRO A 311 -5.10 8.96 25.23
C PRO A 311 -6.34 8.15 24.84
N GLN A 312 -7.53 8.71 25.08
CA GLN A 312 -8.81 8.13 24.64
C GLN A 312 -9.26 8.78 23.32
N VAL A 313 -9.68 7.95 22.36
CA VAL A 313 -10.34 8.41 21.13
C VAL A 313 -11.86 8.33 21.28
N VAL A 314 -12.58 9.35 20.82
CA VAL A 314 -14.05 9.38 20.76
C VAL A 314 -14.49 9.92 19.40
N ILE A 315 -15.33 9.17 18.68
CA ILE A 315 -15.90 9.61 17.39
C ILE A 315 -17.29 10.22 17.63
N VAL A 316 -17.58 11.31 16.92
CA VAL A 316 -18.86 12.03 16.96
C VAL A 316 -19.47 12.04 15.56
N GLU A 317 -20.58 11.33 15.37
CA GLU A 317 -21.28 11.21 14.09
C GLU A 317 -22.68 11.87 14.18
N GLY A 318 -23.00 12.69 13.17
CA GLY A 318 -24.28 13.39 13.10
C GLY A 318 -25.45 12.47 12.74
N ARG A 319 -25.18 11.41 11.98
CA ARG A 319 -26.16 10.41 11.54
C ARG A 319 -26.38 9.29 12.58
N ASP A 320 -27.38 8.45 12.32
CA ASP A 320 -27.65 7.18 13.01
C ASP A 320 -26.70 6.04 12.57
N ARG A 321 -25.95 6.26 11.48
CA ARG A 321 -25.14 5.27 10.75
C ARG A 321 -23.70 5.72 10.54
N ILE A 322 -22.80 4.75 10.41
CA ILE A 322 -21.39 4.97 10.04
C ILE A 322 -21.21 5.00 8.51
N GLY A 323 -19.98 5.26 8.06
CA GLY A 323 -19.53 5.21 6.67
C GLY A 323 -19.69 6.52 5.90
N GLY A 324 -20.57 7.42 6.35
CA GLY A 324 -20.80 8.72 5.72
C GLY A 324 -21.26 8.57 4.27
N ARG A 325 -20.36 8.88 3.32
CA ARG A 325 -20.55 8.74 1.87
C ARG A 325 -20.24 7.33 1.32
N VAL A 326 -19.71 6.41 2.14
CA VAL A 326 -19.74 4.96 1.86
C VAL A 326 -21.01 4.41 2.52
N TYR A 327 -22.06 4.17 1.73
CA TYR A 327 -23.38 3.83 2.25
C TYR A 327 -24.14 2.82 1.39
N SER A 328 -24.27 1.61 1.93
CA SER A 328 -25.08 0.51 1.42
C SER A 328 -26.47 0.53 2.09
N ARG A 329 -27.50 1.05 1.39
CA ARG A 329 -28.89 0.97 1.86
C ARG A 329 -29.36 -0.49 1.75
N ALA A 330 -29.97 -1.03 2.80
CA ALA A 330 -30.62 -2.33 2.69
C ALA A 330 -31.86 -2.22 1.78
N LEU A 331 -31.98 -3.13 0.82
CA LEU A 331 -33.18 -3.29 0.02
C LEU A 331 -34.30 -3.85 0.90
N ILE A 332 -35.54 -3.44 0.65
CA ILE A 332 -36.75 -4.01 1.25
C ILE A 332 -37.02 -5.39 0.63
N THR A 333 -36.88 -5.49 -0.69
CA THR A 333 -36.99 -6.71 -1.50
C THR A 333 -36.06 -7.82 -1.00
N LYS A 334 -36.52 -9.08 -1.06
CA LYS A 334 -35.76 -10.27 -0.69
C LYS A 334 -35.90 -11.33 -1.77
N PRO A 335 -34.82 -12.05 -2.13
CA PRO A 335 -34.92 -13.12 -3.11
C PRO A 335 -35.67 -14.33 -2.53
N LYS A 336 -36.33 -15.10 -3.39
CA LYS A 336 -37.09 -16.32 -3.02
C LYS A 336 -36.19 -17.40 -2.40
N TYR A 337 -34.90 -17.40 -2.74
CA TYR A 337 -33.85 -18.26 -2.20
C TYR A 337 -32.59 -17.43 -1.92
N PRO A 338 -31.67 -17.83 -1.00
CA PRO A 338 -30.43 -17.09 -0.78
C PRO A 338 -29.54 -17.06 -2.03
N THR A 339 -29.24 -15.86 -2.52
CA THR A 339 -28.39 -15.60 -3.71
C THR A 339 -27.01 -15.07 -3.35
N LEU A 340 -26.81 -14.58 -2.12
CA LEU A 340 -25.52 -14.18 -1.57
C LEU A 340 -25.07 -15.15 -0.46
N ASN A 341 -23.77 -15.18 -0.21
CA ASN A 341 -23.17 -16.01 0.84
C ASN A 341 -23.66 -15.65 2.26
N PHE A 342 -23.55 -16.61 3.17
CA PHE A 342 -24.05 -16.47 4.54
C PHE A 342 -23.43 -15.26 5.25
N GLY A 343 -24.27 -14.37 5.76
CA GLY A 343 -23.87 -13.13 6.45
C GLY A 343 -23.84 -11.87 5.57
N CYS A 344 -23.85 -12.00 4.24
CA CYS A 344 -24.01 -10.87 3.32
C CYS A 344 -25.39 -10.20 3.47
N ARG A 345 -25.50 -8.93 3.07
CA ARG A 345 -26.76 -8.16 3.08
C ARG A 345 -27.19 -7.81 1.67
N TYR A 346 -28.47 -7.97 1.36
CA TYR A 346 -29.05 -7.42 0.13
C TYR A 346 -29.10 -5.89 0.22
N THR A 347 -28.15 -5.20 -0.43
CA THR A 347 -27.96 -3.75 -0.31
C THR A 347 -27.58 -3.09 -1.62
N ALA A 348 -28.14 -1.92 -1.89
CA ALA A 348 -27.75 -1.03 -2.98
C ALA A 348 -26.73 0.03 -2.50
N GLU A 349 -25.74 0.33 -3.34
CA GLU A 349 -24.71 1.35 -3.04
C GLU A 349 -25.17 2.76 -3.40
N MET A 350 -25.57 3.53 -2.39
CA MET A 350 -26.03 4.90 -2.59
C MET A 350 -24.89 5.88 -2.88
N GLY A 351 -23.68 5.60 -2.38
CA GLY A 351 -22.53 6.49 -2.47
C GLY A 351 -21.37 5.90 -3.29
N GLY A 352 -20.15 6.00 -2.77
CA GLY A 352 -19.00 5.32 -3.39
C GLY A 352 -19.24 3.81 -3.46
N MET A 353 -19.16 3.22 -4.66
CA MET A 353 -19.45 1.79 -4.91
C MET A 353 -18.25 0.98 -5.44
N ILE A 354 -17.24 1.66 -6.00
CA ILE A 354 -16.08 1.04 -6.66
C ILE A 354 -14.82 1.17 -5.78
N ILE A 355 -14.03 0.10 -5.73
CA ILE A 355 -12.61 0.12 -5.39
C ILE A 355 -11.84 0.15 -6.70
N THR A 356 -11.15 1.26 -6.98
CA THR A 356 -10.32 1.42 -8.19
C THR A 356 -8.98 0.73 -7.95
N GLY A 357 -8.78 -0.44 -8.56
CA GLY A 357 -7.59 -1.27 -8.43
C GLY A 357 -7.35 -1.82 -7.02
N PHE A 358 -6.57 -2.89 -6.92
CA PHE A 358 -6.03 -3.35 -5.63
C PHE A 358 -4.50 -3.36 -5.61
N ASP A 359 -3.89 -3.36 -6.78
CA ASP A 359 -2.46 -3.58 -6.93
C ASP A 359 -1.75 -2.21 -7.05
N ARG A 360 -0.41 -2.20 -7.14
CA ARG A 360 0.41 -0.96 -7.07
C ARG A 360 0.25 -0.09 -5.81
N GLY A 361 -0.42 -0.58 -4.77
CA GLY A 361 -0.37 0.00 -3.42
C GLY A 361 -1.66 0.60 -2.85
N ASN A 362 -2.84 0.35 -3.44
CA ASN A 362 -4.11 0.75 -2.84
C ASN A 362 -4.24 0.17 -1.40
N PRO A 363 -4.31 1.00 -0.33
CA PRO A 363 -4.36 0.50 1.05
C PRO A 363 -5.62 -0.31 1.38
N LEU A 364 -6.66 -0.21 0.54
CA LEU A 364 -7.85 -1.05 0.66
C LEU A 364 -7.56 -2.53 0.34
N ASN A 365 -6.47 -2.86 -0.37
CA ASN A 365 -6.03 -4.25 -0.58
C ASN A 365 -5.81 -4.97 0.76
N VAL A 366 -4.98 -4.37 1.62
CA VAL A 366 -4.71 -4.87 2.99
C VAL A 366 -6.00 -5.04 3.79
N ILE A 367 -6.89 -4.05 3.79
CA ILE A 367 -8.10 -4.08 4.60
C ILE A 367 -9.12 -5.09 4.06
N VAL A 368 -9.39 -5.07 2.75
CA VAL A 368 -10.48 -5.82 2.11
C VAL A 368 -10.09 -7.26 1.83
N ARG A 369 -8.91 -7.48 1.22
CA ARG A 369 -8.45 -8.83 0.80
C ARG A 369 -7.74 -9.60 1.92
N SER A 370 -6.98 -8.92 2.79
CA SER A 370 -6.17 -9.60 3.83
C SER A 370 -6.80 -9.59 5.24
N GLN A 371 -7.20 -8.43 5.76
CA GLN A 371 -7.64 -8.29 7.16
C GLN A 371 -9.11 -8.63 7.38
N LEU A 372 -10.00 -8.25 6.47
CA LEU A 372 -11.45 -8.52 6.56
C LEU A 372 -11.92 -9.67 5.65
N ALA A 373 -11.10 -10.08 4.68
CA ALA A 373 -11.39 -11.13 3.69
C ALA A 373 -12.80 -11.00 3.05
N LEU A 374 -13.20 -9.78 2.70
CA LEU A 374 -14.53 -9.52 2.14
C LEU A 374 -14.61 -10.02 0.69
N GLN A 375 -15.81 -10.48 0.31
CA GLN A 375 -16.10 -10.84 -1.08
C GLN A 375 -16.32 -9.58 -1.94
N TYR A 376 -15.87 -9.65 -3.18
CA TYR A 376 -16.01 -8.58 -4.17
C TYR A 376 -16.20 -9.17 -5.56
N HIS A 377 -16.98 -8.46 -6.38
CA HIS A 377 -17.09 -8.70 -7.82
C HIS A 377 -16.05 -7.84 -8.55
N ALA A 378 -15.39 -8.38 -9.57
CA ALA A 378 -14.47 -7.62 -10.42
C ALA A 378 -15.16 -7.25 -11.73
N LEU A 379 -15.19 -5.95 -12.03
CA LEU A 379 -15.87 -5.42 -13.21
C LEU A 379 -15.21 -5.91 -14.51
N LYS A 380 -16.03 -6.37 -15.44
CA LYS A 380 -15.66 -6.59 -16.85
C LYS A 380 -15.52 -5.25 -17.58
N PRO A 381 -14.60 -5.11 -18.56
CA PRO A 381 -14.44 -3.85 -19.30
C PRO A 381 -15.55 -3.64 -20.34
N ASP A 382 -16.05 -4.71 -20.98
CA ASP A 382 -17.01 -4.65 -22.08
C ASP A 382 -18.29 -3.86 -21.72
N THR A 383 -18.51 -2.74 -22.40
CA THR A 383 -19.63 -1.82 -22.14
C THR A 383 -20.30 -1.42 -23.45
N PRO A 384 -21.31 -2.16 -23.94
CA PRO A 384 -22.01 -1.78 -25.16
C PRO A 384 -22.70 -0.42 -25.01
N ILE A 385 -22.59 0.43 -26.03
CA ILE A 385 -23.29 1.71 -26.10
C ILE A 385 -24.48 1.58 -27.06
N TYR A 386 -25.65 2.01 -26.61
CA TYR A 386 -26.88 2.06 -27.40
C TYR A 386 -27.19 3.50 -27.82
N ASP A 387 -27.57 3.73 -29.08
CA ASP A 387 -28.06 5.04 -29.53
C ASP A 387 -29.48 5.31 -29.00
N SER A 388 -29.87 6.59 -29.02
CA SER A 388 -31.20 7.13 -28.70
C SER A 388 -32.36 6.62 -29.57
N CYS A 389 -32.14 5.59 -30.40
CA CYS A 389 -33.15 4.80 -31.11
C CYS A 389 -33.32 3.36 -30.56
N GLY A 390 -32.40 2.88 -29.70
CA GLY A 390 -32.39 1.52 -29.16
C GLY A 390 -31.31 0.60 -29.74
N GLU A 391 -30.78 0.93 -30.93
CA GLU A 391 -29.77 0.11 -31.61
C GLU A 391 -28.38 0.22 -30.97
N ILE A 392 -27.60 -0.85 -31.03
CA ILE A 392 -26.18 -0.86 -30.61
C ILE A 392 -25.36 -0.02 -31.60
N VAL A 393 -24.47 0.83 -31.08
CA VAL A 393 -23.54 1.64 -31.88
C VAL A 393 -22.50 0.76 -32.56
N ASP A 394 -22.15 1.06 -33.83
CA ASP A 394 -21.04 0.39 -34.51
C ASP A 394 -19.71 0.60 -33.75
N PHE A 395 -19.04 -0.50 -33.44
CA PHE A 395 -17.83 -0.50 -32.62
C PHE A 395 -16.68 0.33 -33.23
N ASN A 396 -16.52 0.31 -34.56
CA ASN A 396 -15.49 1.11 -35.23
C ASN A 396 -15.82 2.61 -35.10
N ARG A 397 -17.11 2.96 -35.13
CA ARG A 397 -17.55 4.36 -34.98
C ARG A 397 -17.39 4.89 -33.57
N ASP A 398 -17.61 4.04 -32.57
CA ASP A 398 -17.31 4.33 -31.17
C ASP A 398 -15.81 4.63 -30.97
N GLN A 399 -14.93 3.71 -31.41
CA GLN A 399 -13.46 3.93 -31.37
C GLN A 399 -13.03 5.24 -32.06
N LEU A 400 -13.66 5.62 -33.18
CA LEU A 400 -13.34 6.87 -33.88
C LEU A 400 -13.69 8.11 -33.06
N ALA A 401 -14.80 8.08 -32.31
CA ALA A 401 -15.22 9.16 -31.43
C ALA A 401 -14.33 9.23 -30.17
N GLU A 402 -14.08 8.09 -29.53
CA GLU A 402 -13.21 7.97 -28.34
C GLU A 402 -11.80 8.48 -28.63
N LYS A 403 -11.15 7.99 -29.70
CA LYS A 403 -9.79 8.38 -30.06
C LYS A 403 -9.65 9.86 -30.39
N LEU A 404 -10.71 10.48 -30.95
CA LEU A 404 -10.74 11.91 -31.20
C LEU A 404 -10.98 12.73 -29.92
N PHE A 405 -11.84 12.27 -29.03
CA PHE A 405 -12.06 12.88 -27.72
C PHE A 405 -10.80 12.84 -26.84
N ASN A 406 -10.12 11.69 -26.79
CA ASN A 406 -8.86 11.54 -26.05
C ASN A 406 -7.77 12.47 -26.62
N TYR A 407 -7.66 12.59 -27.95
CA TYR A 407 -6.71 13.54 -28.55
C TYR A 407 -7.08 15.02 -28.29
N ILE A 408 -8.37 15.35 -28.12
CA ILE A 408 -8.77 16.69 -27.65
C ILE A 408 -8.31 16.92 -26.21
N LEU A 409 -8.42 15.92 -25.33
CA LEU A 409 -7.87 16.01 -23.97
C LEU A 409 -6.34 16.15 -23.96
N ASP A 410 -5.63 15.47 -24.88
CA ASP A 410 -4.18 15.63 -25.07
C ASP A 410 -3.83 17.07 -25.45
N ARG A 411 -4.52 17.67 -26.44
CA ARG A 411 -4.30 19.09 -26.82
C ARG A 411 -4.57 20.05 -25.66
N VAL A 412 -5.62 19.82 -24.88
CA VAL A 412 -5.93 20.66 -23.71
C VAL A 412 -4.95 20.40 -22.53
N SER A 413 -4.23 19.29 -22.53
CA SER A 413 -3.27 18.94 -21.47
C SER A 413 -2.04 19.84 -21.40
N GLU A 414 -1.71 20.55 -22.48
CA GLU A 414 -0.56 21.46 -22.56
C GLU A 414 -0.67 22.63 -21.57
N TYR A 415 -1.89 22.95 -21.13
CA TYR A 415 -2.23 24.06 -20.22
C TYR A 415 -2.34 23.64 -18.75
N LYS A 416 -1.99 22.39 -18.40
CA LYS A 416 -1.98 21.86 -17.02
C LYS A 416 -0.89 22.51 -16.14
N PHE A 417 -1.08 22.46 -14.83
CA PHE A 417 -0.10 22.93 -13.85
C PHE A 417 1.17 22.07 -13.90
N LYS A 418 2.32 22.73 -14.11
CA LYS A 418 3.62 22.05 -14.08
C LYS A 418 4.07 21.83 -12.63
N ILE A 419 3.67 20.68 -12.07
CA ILE A 419 4.03 20.26 -10.71
C ILE A 419 5.57 20.11 -10.60
N PRO A 420 6.26 20.82 -9.68
CA PRO A 420 7.69 20.66 -9.49
C PRO A 420 8.04 19.27 -8.93
N THR A 421 8.98 18.57 -9.57
CA THR A 421 9.51 17.31 -9.04
C THR A 421 10.34 17.56 -7.78
N SER A 422 10.16 16.73 -6.76
CA SER A 422 10.88 16.87 -5.49
C SER A 422 12.33 16.37 -5.60
N THR A 423 13.29 17.23 -5.25
CA THR A 423 14.70 16.85 -5.15
C THR A 423 14.87 15.82 -4.04
N THR A 424 15.13 14.57 -4.41
CA THR A 424 15.36 13.43 -3.53
C THR A 424 16.64 12.71 -3.92
N VAL A 425 17.03 11.66 -3.19
CA VAL A 425 18.24 10.87 -3.47
C VAL A 425 17.87 9.42 -3.78
N ASP A 426 18.39 8.96 -4.92
CA ASP A 426 18.32 7.56 -5.37
C ASP A 426 19.42 6.71 -4.71
N GLY A 427 19.09 5.44 -4.45
CA GLY A 427 20.08 4.39 -4.18
C GLY A 427 20.61 3.74 -5.46
N ASP A 428 21.64 2.92 -5.33
CA ASP A 428 22.16 2.12 -6.44
C ASP A 428 21.17 1.01 -6.80
N LYS A 429 20.51 1.15 -7.96
CA LYS A 429 19.48 0.21 -8.44
C LYS A 429 20.03 -1.21 -8.63
N LEU A 430 21.26 -1.37 -9.15
CA LEU A 430 21.87 -2.68 -9.37
C LEU A 430 22.20 -3.40 -8.06
N LEU A 431 22.56 -2.64 -7.01
CA LEU A 431 22.72 -3.20 -5.67
C LEU A 431 21.38 -3.55 -5.03
N LEU A 432 20.35 -2.73 -5.21
CA LEU A 432 18.98 -3.01 -4.74
C LEU A 432 18.42 -4.28 -5.39
N ASP A 433 18.40 -4.35 -6.73
CA ASP A 433 17.91 -5.51 -7.51
C ASP A 433 18.59 -6.83 -7.15
N SER A 434 19.86 -6.77 -6.73
CA SER A 434 20.66 -7.94 -6.34
C SER A 434 20.66 -8.25 -4.84
N GLY A 435 19.97 -7.45 -4.01
CA GLY A 435 19.89 -7.60 -2.54
C GLY A 435 21.19 -7.26 -1.80
N ARG A 436 22.09 -6.51 -2.47
CA ARG A 436 23.46 -6.21 -2.04
C ARG A 436 23.57 -4.83 -1.40
N GLU A 437 24.68 -4.64 -0.71
CA GLU A 437 25.04 -3.38 -0.06
C GLU A 437 26.36 -2.85 -0.65
N PRO A 438 26.60 -1.52 -0.60
CA PRO A 438 27.83 -0.93 -1.10
C PRO A 438 29.03 -1.29 -0.21
N ASN A 439 30.12 -1.70 -0.87
CA ASN A 439 31.36 -2.04 -0.17
C ASN A 439 32.04 -0.81 0.46
N THR A 440 31.92 0.35 -0.19
CA THR A 440 32.44 1.65 0.25
C THR A 440 31.42 2.41 1.11
N GLU A 441 31.89 3.05 2.19
CA GLU A 441 31.12 4.04 2.93
C GLU A 441 31.54 5.44 2.45
N GLY A 442 30.58 6.35 2.26
CA GLY A 442 30.86 7.72 1.86
C GLY A 442 31.53 8.51 2.97
N SER A 443 32.33 9.51 2.60
CA SER A 443 33.01 10.42 3.53
C SER A 443 32.28 11.75 3.76
N LYS A 444 31.16 11.97 3.06
CA LYS A 444 30.34 13.19 3.09
C LYS A 444 28.86 12.83 3.11
N THR A 445 28.06 13.51 3.92
CA THR A 445 26.60 13.40 3.92
C THR A 445 26.00 13.89 2.61
N ILE A 446 24.71 13.61 2.40
CA ILE A 446 23.93 14.19 1.28
C ILE A 446 24.02 15.72 1.33
N ARG A 447 23.80 16.33 2.51
CA ARG A 447 23.85 17.79 2.66
C ARG A 447 25.24 18.40 2.41
N ASP A 448 26.32 17.75 2.85
CA ASP A 448 27.70 18.20 2.54
C ASP A 448 27.97 18.26 1.03
N ILE A 449 27.42 17.29 0.29
CA ILE A 449 27.57 17.20 -1.16
C ILE A 449 26.74 18.27 -1.86
N GLU A 450 25.50 18.51 -1.41
CA GLU A 450 24.62 19.58 -1.92
C GLU A 450 25.23 20.98 -1.70
N ILE A 451 25.74 21.26 -0.51
CA ILE A 451 26.43 22.54 -0.21
C ILE A 451 27.64 22.71 -1.15
N SER A 452 28.46 21.66 -1.32
CA SER A 452 29.62 21.72 -2.23
C SER A 452 29.29 21.82 -3.73
N LYS A 453 28.01 21.67 -4.12
CA LYS A 453 27.51 21.96 -5.48
C LYS A 453 26.95 23.39 -5.62
N MET A 454 26.69 24.09 -4.51
CA MET A 454 26.13 25.45 -4.49
C MET A 454 27.20 26.55 -4.35
N GLU A 455 28.42 26.20 -3.93
CA GLU A 455 29.53 27.16 -3.90
C GLU A 455 30.02 27.53 -5.32
N PRO A 456 30.06 28.83 -5.69
CA PRO A 456 30.52 29.25 -7.01
C PRO A 456 32.04 29.11 -7.11
N SER A 457 32.51 28.12 -7.88
CA SER A 457 33.93 27.83 -8.07
C SER A 457 34.64 28.92 -8.90
N TYR A 458 35.13 29.96 -8.23
CA TYR A 458 36.10 30.88 -8.82
C TYR A 458 37.41 30.16 -9.17
N THR A 459 38.10 30.64 -10.21
CA THR A 459 39.37 30.11 -10.76
C THR A 459 39.37 28.67 -11.25
N LYS A 460 39.02 28.49 -12.54
CA LYS A 460 39.98 27.94 -13.52
C LYS A 460 39.76 28.59 -14.91
N LEU A 461 40.78 28.48 -15.76
CA LEU A 461 40.98 29.34 -16.93
C LEU A 461 40.18 28.90 -18.17
N LYS A 462 39.96 29.84 -19.09
CA LYS A 462 39.43 29.57 -20.43
C LYS A 462 40.52 28.99 -21.33
N GLU A 463 40.22 27.89 -21.99
CA GLU A 463 40.82 27.48 -23.27
C GLU A 463 39.71 27.12 -24.27
N PRO A 464 39.96 27.18 -25.59
CA PRO A 464 38.89 27.26 -26.59
C PRO A 464 38.22 25.92 -26.90
N LEU A 465 36.92 25.95 -27.24
CA LEU A 465 36.16 24.78 -27.65
C LEU A 465 36.67 24.22 -28.99
N SER A 466 37.37 23.08 -28.93
CA SER A 466 37.41 22.12 -30.03
C SER A 466 36.19 21.20 -29.96
N LYS A 467 35.67 20.77 -31.12
CA LYS A 467 34.48 19.93 -31.19
C LYS A 467 34.80 18.51 -30.72
N VAL A 468 34.14 18.06 -29.66
CA VAL A 468 33.99 16.64 -29.31
C VAL A 468 32.52 16.30 -29.38
N GLN A 469 32.16 15.29 -30.17
CA GLN A 469 30.77 14.82 -30.28
C GLN A 469 30.42 14.00 -29.04
N THR A 470 29.25 14.29 -28.44
CA THR A 470 28.69 13.48 -27.36
C THR A 470 27.95 12.29 -27.96
N ASP A 471 28.66 11.18 -28.18
CA ASP A 471 28.05 9.92 -28.62
C ASP A 471 27.25 9.29 -27.47
N THR A 472 26.00 9.71 -27.34
CA THR A 472 24.97 9.03 -26.54
C THR A 472 23.74 8.77 -27.41
N ASN A 473 23.81 7.74 -28.24
CA ASN A 473 22.70 7.21 -29.01
C ASN A 473 22.87 5.70 -29.23
N LEU A 474 21.75 5.01 -29.50
CA LEU A 474 21.68 3.58 -29.86
C LEU A 474 22.08 2.55 -28.77
N LEU A 475 21.16 2.34 -27.83
CA LEU A 475 20.57 1.00 -27.64
C LEU A 475 19.11 1.10 -27.19
N ILE A 476 18.31 1.82 -28.00
CA ILE A 476 16.86 1.99 -27.89
C ILE A 476 16.22 1.45 -29.18
N GLY A 477 15.08 0.76 -29.05
CA GLY A 477 14.42 -0.02 -30.11
C GLY A 477 14.57 -1.52 -29.85
N ILE A 478 13.60 -2.39 -30.15
CA ILE A 478 12.37 -2.32 -30.98
C ILE A 478 11.33 -3.22 -30.26
N ILE A 479 10.00 -2.98 -30.11
CA ILE A 479 8.94 -2.06 -30.60
C ILE A 479 8.23 -1.49 -29.33
N LYS A 480 7.65 -0.29 -29.17
CA LYS A 480 7.39 0.94 -29.96
C LYS A 480 6.23 1.00 -31.00
N GLY A 481 4.99 0.87 -30.53
CA GLY A 481 3.75 1.27 -31.24
C GLY A 481 2.53 1.21 -30.30
N SER A 482 1.70 2.24 -30.15
CA SER A 482 1.77 3.61 -30.67
C SER A 482 0.93 4.55 -29.80
N GLY A 483 1.48 5.65 -29.26
CA GLY A 483 0.63 6.66 -28.62
C GLY A 483 1.21 7.57 -27.53
N LEU A 484 2.37 7.29 -26.91
CA LEU A 484 2.92 8.21 -25.90
C LEU A 484 4.46 8.24 -25.85
N GLU A 485 5.05 9.24 -26.50
CA GLU A 485 6.40 9.76 -26.21
C GLU A 485 6.29 11.29 -26.07
N SER A 486 5.78 11.75 -24.94
CA SER A 486 5.71 13.17 -24.59
C SER A 486 5.73 13.30 -23.06
N GLY A 487 6.84 13.84 -22.55
CA GLY A 487 6.96 14.19 -21.13
C GLY A 487 6.21 15.50 -20.80
N PRO A 488 6.23 15.96 -19.53
CA PRO A 488 5.49 17.13 -19.09
C PRO A 488 5.78 18.40 -19.93
N GLY A 489 4.85 18.78 -20.80
CA GLY A 489 4.96 19.93 -21.69
C GLY A 489 5.71 19.70 -23.01
N ALA A 490 5.81 18.46 -23.50
CA ALA A 490 6.00 18.21 -24.93
C ALA A 490 4.66 18.38 -25.64
N GLY A 491 4.52 19.45 -26.44
CA GLY A 491 3.28 19.76 -27.16
C GLY A 491 3.03 18.85 -28.34
N ALA A 492 1.79 18.87 -28.85
CA ALA A 492 1.34 18.02 -29.95
C ALA A 492 2.26 18.11 -31.18
N VAL A 493 2.91 16.98 -31.50
CA VAL A 493 3.87 16.85 -32.61
C VAL A 493 3.18 16.85 -33.99
N HIS A 494 1.85 16.82 -34.01
CA HIS A 494 1.02 16.71 -35.21
C HIS A 494 -0.15 17.69 -35.15
N THR A 495 -0.53 18.21 -36.30
CA THR A 495 -1.68 19.09 -36.52
C THR A 495 -3.01 18.32 -36.42
N ALA A 496 -4.07 19.01 -36.01
CA ALA A 496 -5.40 18.43 -35.84
C ALA A 496 -5.95 17.73 -37.09
N ALA A 497 -5.75 18.29 -38.29
CA ALA A 497 -6.19 17.68 -39.54
C ALA A 497 -5.37 16.43 -39.91
N PHE A 498 -4.06 16.42 -39.67
CA PHE A 498 -3.25 15.21 -39.80
C PHE A 498 -3.73 14.12 -38.84
N LYS A 499 -3.91 14.45 -37.54
CA LYS A 499 -4.26 13.46 -36.53
C LYS A 499 -5.68 12.91 -36.69
N ALA A 500 -6.64 13.73 -37.07
CA ALA A 500 -7.99 13.27 -37.41
C ALA A 500 -7.95 12.23 -38.55
N LYS A 501 -7.17 12.48 -39.60
CA LYS A 501 -6.99 11.55 -40.71
C LYS A 501 -6.24 10.27 -40.31
N GLU A 502 -5.26 10.36 -39.42
CA GLU A 502 -4.55 9.20 -38.85
C GLU A 502 -5.48 8.31 -38.02
N ILE A 503 -6.38 8.89 -37.23
CA ILE A 503 -7.42 8.18 -36.46
C ILE A 503 -8.42 7.47 -37.40
N GLY A 504 -8.65 8.01 -38.60
CA GLY A 504 -9.54 7.44 -39.63
C GLY A 504 -10.70 8.35 -40.05
N TRP A 505 -10.73 9.62 -39.60
CA TRP A 505 -11.76 10.57 -39.99
C TRP A 505 -11.57 11.11 -41.41
N SER A 506 -12.69 11.26 -42.12
CA SER A 506 -12.73 11.95 -43.41
C SER A 506 -12.71 13.46 -43.21
N LEU A 507 -11.66 14.11 -43.72
CA LEU A 507 -11.51 15.57 -43.73
C LEU A 507 -12.51 16.23 -44.71
N LYS A 508 -12.91 17.46 -44.41
CA LYS A 508 -13.79 18.24 -45.29
C LYS A 508 -13.05 18.76 -46.54
N PRO A 509 -13.75 18.95 -47.68
CA PRO A 509 -13.13 19.51 -48.88
C PRO A 509 -12.52 20.89 -48.62
N GLY A 510 -11.25 21.07 -48.98
CA GLY A 510 -10.51 22.31 -48.78
C GLY A 510 -9.69 22.38 -47.48
N VAL A 511 -9.82 21.40 -46.58
CA VAL A 511 -8.96 21.25 -45.38
C VAL A 511 -7.61 20.66 -45.80
N SER A 512 -6.52 21.30 -45.40
CA SER A 512 -5.14 20.83 -45.64
C SER A 512 -4.65 19.96 -44.47
N LEU A 513 -3.54 19.23 -44.64
CA LEU A 513 -2.98 18.43 -43.54
C LEU A 513 -2.30 19.31 -42.48
N GLU A 514 -1.95 20.53 -42.85
CA GLU A 514 -1.31 21.55 -42.03
C GLU A 514 -2.31 22.32 -41.13
N ASP A 515 -3.62 22.11 -41.29
CA ASP A 515 -4.64 22.79 -40.50
C ASP A 515 -4.70 22.26 -39.05
N ASP A 516 -4.69 23.17 -38.08
CA ASP A 516 -4.66 22.88 -36.64
C ASP A 516 -5.63 23.76 -35.83
N LEU A 517 -5.77 23.49 -34.52
CA LEU A 517 -6.63 24.25 -33.61
C LEU A 517 -5.93 25.49 -33.04
N ASP A 518 -6.64 26.63 -32.97
CA ASP A 518 -6.25 27.80 -32.18
C ASP A 518 -7.04 27.80 -30.85
N LEU A 519 -6.41 27.34 -29.77
CA LEU A 519 -7.01 27.31 -28.43
C LEU A 519 -6.56 28.50 -27.55
N GLU A 520 -5.57 29.28 -27.97
CA GLU A 520 -4.94 30.33 -27.16
C GLU A 520 -5.96 31.43 -26.76
N SER A 521 -6.90 31.73 -27.66
CA SER A 521 -7.98 32.69 -27.40
C SER A 521 -8.97 32.23 -26.32
N ALA A 522 -9.26 30.93 -26.24
CA ALA A 522 -10.13 30.35 -25.22
C ALA A 522 -9.39 30.17 -23.88
N VAL A 523 -8.14 29.74 -23.92
CA VAL A 523 -7.25 29.58 -22.76
C VAL A 523 -6.93 30.92 -22.09
N SER A 524 -6.73 31.98 -22.87
CA SER A 524 -6.47 33.33 -22.37
C SER A 524 -7.70 34.01 -21.75
N SER A 525 -8.87 33.37 -21.78
CA SER A 525 -10.07 33.88 -21.11
C SER A 525 -9.88 33.88 -19.59
N LYS A 526 -10.29 34.97 -18.93
CA LYS A 526 -10.22 35.12 -17.46
C LYS A 526 -10.98 34.00 -16.74
N ASP A 527 -12.06 33.51 -17.33
CA ASP A 527 -12.95 32.50 -16.79
C ASP A 527 -12.83 31.17 -17.58
N ALA A 528 -11.62 30.90 -18.11
CA ALA A 528 -11.29 29.65 -18.79
C ALA A 528 -11.42 28.42 -17.86
N THR A 529 -12.06 27.38 -18.37
CA THR A 529 -12.28 26.08 -17.71
C THR A 529 -11.96 24.95 -18.67
N LEU A 530 -11.82 23.73 -18.16
CA LEU A 530 -11.64 22.54 -19.00
C LEU A 530 -12.74 22.44 -20.08
N GLY A 531 -14.00 22.59 -19.66
CA GLY A 531 -15.16 22.54 -20.56
C GLY A 531 -15.12 23.60 -21.66
N SER A 532 -14.85 24.87 -21.32
CA SER A 532 -14.83 25.93 -22.34
C SER A 532 -13.77 25.75 -23.42
N VAL A 533 -12.63 25.09 -23.10
CA VAL A 533 -11.58 24.81 -24.09
C VAL A 533 -11.88 23.53 -24.87
N ILE A 534 -12.46 22.49 -24.25
CA ILE A 534 -12.97 21.29 -24.93
C ILE A 534 -14.10 21.64 -25.91
N ASP A 535 -15.09 22.43 -25.48
CA ASP A 535 -16.22 22.86 -26.30
C ASP A 535 -15.72 23.63 -27.54
N GLU A 536 -14.74 24.53 -27.37
CA GLU A 536 -14.08 25.26 -28.46
C GLU A 536 -13.29 24.32 -29.39
N ALA A 537 -12.52 23.37 -28.86
CA ALA A 537 -11.79 22.39 -29.66
C ALA A 537 -12.73 21.52 -30.52
N ILE A 538 -13.82 21.02 -29.95
CA ILE A 538 -14.84 20.26 -30.69
C ILE A 538 -15.52 21.15 -31.73
N ARG A 539 -15.84 22.40 -31.38
CA ARG A 539 -16.41 23.39 -32.30
C ARG A 539 -15.50 23.68 -33.49
N GLN A 540 -14.18 23.75 -33.29
CA GLN A 540 -13.21 23.86 -34.38
C GLN A 540 -13.11 22.55 -35.19
N TYR A 541 -13.14 21.38 -34.56
CA TYR A 541 -13.18 20.09 -35.26
C TYR A 541 -14.38 19.96 -36.21
N THR A 542 -15.53 20.57 -35.93
CA THR A 542 -16.67 20.62 -36.88
C THR A 542 -16.31 21.22 -38.25
N ARG A 543 -15.21 21.99 -38.35
CA ARG A 543 -14.69 22.59 -39.59
C ARG A 543 -13.72 21.65 -40.33
N ILE A 544 -12.98 20.83 -39.57
CA ILE A 544 -11.96 19.90 -40.06
C ILE A 544 -12.60 18.59 -40.55
N VAL A 545 -13.46 17.98 -39.73
CA VAL A 545 -14.11 16.68 -40.00
C VAL A 545 -15.61 16.81 -40.24
N ASN A 546 -16.18 15.83 -40.94
CA ASN A 546 -17.63 15.79 -41.18
C ASN A 546 -18.37 14.96 -40.13
N PHE A 547 -18.66 15.59 -38.98
CA PHE A 547 -19.52 15.00 -37.94
C PHE A 547 -20.97 14.84 -38.39
N THR A 548 -21.55 13.74 -37.96
CA THR A 548 -22.98 13.42 -37.94
C THR A 548 -23.54 13.65 -36.52
N PRO A 549 -24.87 13.71 -36.34
CA PRO A 549 -25.48 13.83 -35.00
C PRO A 549 -25.19 12.64 -34.06
N LEU A 550 -24.88 11.45 -34.61
CA LEU A 550 -24.44 10.29 -33.84
C LEU A 550 -23.05 10.53 -33.23
N ASP A 551 -22.14 11.09 -34.02
CA ASP A 551 -20.76 11.36 -33.58
C ASP A 551 -20.74 12.37 -32.42
N LEU A 552 -21.57 13.40 -32.49
CA LEU A 552 -21.66 14.40 -31.43
C LEU A 552 -22.42 13.89 -30.19
N ARG A 553 -23.31 12.89 -30.35
CA ARG A 553 -23.85 12.11 -29.22
C ARG A 553 -22.77 11.27 -28.54
N LEU A 554 -21.93 10.55 -29.30
CA LEU A 554 -20.81 9.76 -28.77
C LEU A 554 -19.79 10.63 -28.04
N ILE A 555 -19.33 11.73 -28.67
CA ILE A 555 -18.42 12.69 -28.02
C ILE A 555 -19.05 13.25 -26.73
N ASN A 556 -20.35 13.57 -26.72
CA ASN A 556 -21.02 14.01 -25.49
C ASN A 556 -21.21 12.90 -24.44
N TRP A 557 -21.22 11.62 -24.82
CA TRP A 557 -21.20 10.51 -23.87
C TRP A 557 -19.83 10.40 -23.18
N HIS A 558 -18.72 10.55 -23.91
CA HIS A 558 -17.39 10.63 -23.29
C HIS A 558 -17.21 11.88 -22.41
N VAL A 559 -17.75 13.04 -22.83
CA VAL A 559 -17.81 14.24 -21.97
C VAL A 559 -18.63 13.94 -20.71
N ALA A 560 -19.81 13.31 -20.82
CA ALA A 560 -20.64 12.94 -19.68
C ALA A 560 -19.93 11.93 -18.73
N ASN A 561 -19.11 11.03 -19.27
CA ASN A 561 -18.27 10.10 -18.48
C ASN A 561 -17.17 10.84 -17.69
N LEU A 562 -16.56 11.88 -18.29
CA LEU A 562 -15.62 12.77 -17.60
C LEU A 562 -16.31 13.62 -16.53
N GLU A 563 -17.55 14.09 -16.80
CA GLU A 563 -18.41 14.80 -15.84
C GLU A 563 -18.91 13.88 -14.70
N TYR A 564 -19.07 12.59 -14.96
CA TYR A 564 -19.34 11.56 -13.95
C TYR A 564 -18.14 11.37 -13.02
N SER A 565 -16.96 11.12 -13.59
CA SER A 565 -15.72 10.92 -12.82
C SER A 565 -15.48 12.08 -11.85
N ASN A 566 -15.73 13.32 -12.30
CA ASN A 566 -15.55 14.54 -11.52
C ASN A 566 -16.77 14.99 -10.68
N ALA A 567 -17.94 14.33 -10.82
CA ALA A 567 -19.22 14.75 -10.24
C ALA A 567 -19.60 16.23 -10.51
N ILE A 568 -19.21 16.79 -11.65
CA ILE A 568 -19.48 18.18 -12.01
C ILE A 568 -19.39 18.37 -13.52
N THR A 569 -19.98 19.45 -14.05
CA THR A 569 -19.77 19.84 -15.45
C THR A 569 -18.34 20.25 -15.75
N CYS A 570 -17.83 19.91 -16.94
CA CYS A 570 -16.47 20.28 -17.36
C CYS A 570 -16.26 21.81 -17.34
N ASN A 571 -17.32 22.58 -17.61
CA ASN A 571 -17.36 24.04 -17.58
C ASN A 571 -17.27 24.63 -16.13
N LYS A 572 -17.02 23.80 -15.12
CA LYS A 572 -16.69 24.19 -13.74
C LYS A 572 -15.34 23.59 -13.27
N LEU A 573 -14.62 22.83 -14.11
CA LEU A 573 -13.30 22.25 -13.78
C LEU A 573 -12.16 23.21 -14.13
N SER A 574 -11.13 23.23 -13.27
CA SER A 574 -9.88 23.95 -13.50
C SER A 574 -9.19 23.46 -14.77
N LEU A 575 -8.90 24.37 -15.71
CA LEU A 575 -8.08 24.05 -16.88
C LEU A 575 -6.68 23.54 -16.47
N GLY A 576 -6.12 24.10 -15.39
CA GLY A 576 -4.79 23.75 -14.91
C GLY A 576 -4.71 22.48 -14.06
N GLY A 577 -5.80 22.08 -13.39
CA GLY A 577 -5.75 21.11 -12.29
C GLY A 577 -6.73 19.94 -12.34
N TRP A 578 -7.49 19.77 -13.42
CA TRP A 578 -8.56 18.75 -13.52
C TRP A 578 -8.10 17.30 -13.36
N ASP A 579 -6.80 17.03 -13.49
CA ASP A 579 -6.16 15.73 -13.37
C ASP A 579 -4.94 15.75 -12.43
N LEU A 580 -4.98 16.58 -11.37
CA LEU A 580 -3.86 16.74 -10.42
C LEU A 580 -3.36 15.41 -9.82
N ASP A 581 -4.24 14.41 -9.75
CA ASP A 581 -4.00 13.05 -9.25
C ASP A 581 -3.55 12.05 -10.33
N ALA A 582 -3.50 12.41 -11.61
CA ALA A 582 -3.04 11.53 -12.69
C ALA A 582 -1.65 10.93 -12.42
N GLY A 583 -1.49 9.64 -12.73
CA GLY A 583 -0.27 8.88 -12.45
C GLY A 583 -0.13 8.36 -11.02
N ASN A 584 -1.00 8.78 -10.08
CA ASN A 584 -1.20 8.11 -8.78
C ASN A 584 -2.21 6.94 -8.88
N GLU A 585 -2.67 6.62 -10.09
CA GLU A 585 -3.61 5.53 -10.36
C GLU A 585 -3.10 4.16 -9.87
N TRP A 586 -4.06 3.34 -9.43
CA TRP A 586 -3.84 1.96 -8.99
C TRP A 586 -3.94 0.98 -10.16
N GLU A 587 -3.17 -0.10 -10.08
CA GLU A 587 -3.23 -1.19 -11.06
C GLU A 587 -4.24 -2.27 -10.63
N GLY A 588 -4.60 -3.12 -11.58
CA GLY A 588 -5.54 -4.23 -11.39
C GLY A 588 -7.01 -3.82 -11.58
N LYS A 589 -7.88 -4.83 -11.69
CA LYS A 589 -9.28 -4.64 -12.05
C LYS A 589 -10.07 -3.88 -10.97
N HIS A 590 -11.02 -3.07 -11.41
CA HIS A 590 -11.95 -2.38 -10.52
C HIS A 590 -12.91 -3.39 -9.89
N THR A 591 -13.25 -3.18 -8.61
CA THR A 591 -14.09 -4.12 -7.88
C THR A 591 -15.20 -3.44 -7.09
N MET A 592 -16.27 -4.17 -6.83
CA MET A 592 -17.41 -3.74 -6.02
C MET A 592 -17.65 -4.77 -4.92
N VAL A 593 -17.80 -4.34 -3.66
CA VAL A 593 -17.90 -5.25 -2.51
C VAL A 593 -19.27 -5.94 -2.46
N THR A 594 -19.28 -7.26 -2.52
CA THR A 594 -20.50 -8.09 -2.52
C THR A 594 -21.19 -8.04 -1.15
N GLY A 595 -22.48 -7.75 -1.13
CA GLY A 595 -23.24 -7.50 0.11
C GLY A 595 -22.98 -6.13 0.76
N GLY A 596 -22.30 -5.22 0.04
CA GLY A 596 -22.22 -3.80 0.32
C GLY A 596 -20.85 -3.28 0.79
N TYR A 597 -20.40 -2.16 0.22
CA TYR A 597 -19.11 -1.51 0.51
C TYR A 597 -19.05 -0.91 1.92
N GLN A 598 -20.20 -0.58 2.54
CA GLN A 598 -20.26 -0.18 3.96
C GLN A 598 -19.74 -1.29 4.91
N GLN A 599 -19.54 -2.53 4.45
CA GLN A 599 -18.82 -3.55 5.21
C GLN A 599 -17.39 -3.13 5.57
N VAL A 600 -16.70 -2.34 4.75
CA VAL A 600 -15.32 -1.88 5.00
C VAL A 600 -15.23 -0.92 6.20
N PRO A 601 -15.95 0.23 6.25
CA PRO A 601 -16.00 1.05 7.45
C PRO A 601 -16.63 0.32 8.64
N ARG A 602 -17.52 -0.66 8.42
CA ARG A 602 -18.05 -1.51 9.51
C ARG A 602 -17.00 -2.45 10.09
N GLY A 603 -16.05 -2.90 9.29
CA GLY A 603 -14.83 -3.61 9.73
C GLY A 603 -13.96 -2.70 10.61
N LEU A 604 -13.55 -1.54 10.08
CA LEU A 604 -12.75 -0.56 10.86
C LEU A 604 -13.43 -0.17 12.19
N PHE A 605 -14.75 0.02 12.19
CA PHE A 605 -15.53 0.29 13.40
C PHE A 605 -15.47 -0.86 14.42
N LYS A 606 -15.56 -2.12 13.98
CA LYS A 606 -15.69 -3.30 14.86
C LYS A 606 -14.37 -3.95 15.27
N CYS A 607 -13.39 -3.99 14.38
CA CYS A 607 -12.24 -4.89 14.46
C CYS A 607 -10.94 -4.09 14.70
N PRO A 608 -10.07 -4.50 15.65
CA PRO A 608 -10.19 -5.71 16.49
C PRO A 608 -11.26 -5.60 17.59
N GLN A 609 -11.51 -4.39 18.11
CA GLN A 609 -12.51 -4.12 19.15
C GLN A 609 -13.35 -2.87 18.79
N PRO A 610 -14.63 -2.76 19.19
CA PRO A 610 -15.50 -1.66 18.77
C PRO A 610 -15.00 -0.26 19.17
N LEU A 611 -14.86 0.66 18.20
CA LEU A 611 -14.50 2.06 18.45
C LEU A 611 -15.58 2.77 19.30
N THR A 612 -15.15 3.72 20.13
CA THR A 612 -16.09 4.57 20.90
C THR A 612 -16.74 5.60 19.97
N ILE A 613 -18.00 5.39 19.59
CA ILE A 613 -18.77 6.30 18.71
C ILE A 613 -20.03 6.81 19.40
N ARG A 614 -20.21 8.14 19.41
CA ARG A 614 -21.50 8.81 19.63
C ARG A 614 -22.17 9.08 18.28
N LYS A 615 -23.48 8.87 18.22
CA LYS A 615 -24.30 8.97 17.00
C LYS A 615 -25.55 9.82 17.24
N ASN A 616 -26.10 10.38 16.17
CA ASN A 616 -27.13 11.43 16.22
C ASN A 616 -26.62 12.72 16.91
N SER A 617 -25.30 12.86 16.99
CA SER A 617 -24.59 13.93 17.72
C SER A 617 -24.15 15.01 16.74
N LYS A 618 -25.11 15.68 16.09
CA LYS A 618 -24.83 16.73 15.10
C LYS A 618 -24.07 17.88 15.76
N VAL A 619 -22.80 18.05 15.38
CA VAL A 619 -21.94 19.18 15.79
C VAL A 619 -22.52 20.48 15.25
N ARG A 620 -22.47 21.55 16.06
CA ARG A 620 -22.93 22.90 15.72
C ARG A 620 -21.83 23.95 15.87
N ARG A 621 -20.97 23.80 16.88
CA ARG A 621 -19.87 24.74 17.17
C ARG A 621 -18.65 24.00 17.68
N ILE A 622 -17.47 24.41 17.21
CA ILE A 622 -16.16 23.85 17.55
C ILE A 622 -15.32 24.98 18.13
N ILE A 623 -15.10 24.93 19.44
CA ILE A 623 -14.21 25.85 20.17
C ILE A 623 -12.84 25.16 20.27
N TYR A 624 -11.79 25.72 19.67
CA TYR A 624 -10.46 25.12 19.61
C TYR A 624 -9.36 26.11 20.03
N ASN A 625 -8.13 25.62 20.23
CA ASN A 625 -6.97 26.47 20.52
C ASN A 625 -6.14 26.61 19.24
N ASP A 626 -5.94 27.84 18.77
CA ASP A 626 -5.12 28.18 17.60
C ASP A 626 -3.64 28.44 17.95
N GLY A 627 -3.32 28.58 19.25
CA GLY A 627 -1.97 28.74 19.76
C GLY A 627 -1.16 27.42 19.87
N PRO A 628 0.16 27.52 20.17
CA PRO A 628 1.00 26.37 20.45
C PRO A 628 0.58 25.62 21.73
N TYR A 629 0.94 24.34 21.83
CA TYR A 629 0.41 23.39 22.81
C TYR A 629 0.40 23.86 24.28
N ASP A 630 1.48 24.48 24.78
CA ASP A 630 1.56 24.97 26.17
C ASP A 630 0.86 26.32 26.41
N SER A 631 0.32 26.97 25.37
CA SER A 631 -0.38 28.25 25.51
C SER A 631 -1.84 28.06 25.92
N ASN A 632 -2.07 28.25 27.22
CA ASN A 632 -3.35 28.11 27.94
C ASN A 632 -3.85 26.67 28.11
N ASN A 633 -4.08 26.31 29.38
CA ASN A 633 -4.59 25.01 29.85
C ASN A 633 -6.11 24.87 29.63
N ILE A 634 -6.61 25.36 28.49
CA ILE A 634 -8.04 25.43 28.13
C ILE A 634 -8.34 24.28 27.16
N LYS A 635 -9.20 23.35 27.58
CA LYS A 635 -9.67 22.28 26.70
C LYS A 635 -10.57 22.81 25.60
N SER A 636 -10.40 22.28 24.40
CA SER A 636 -11.31 22.49 23.29
C SER A 636 -12.67 21.86 23.56
N ARG A 637 -13.73 22.42 22.97
CA ARG A 637 -15.10 22.02 23.22
C ARG A 637 -15.87 21.87 21.93
N ILE A 638 -16.54 20.73 21.78
CA ILE A 638 -17.41 20.41 20.66
C ILE A 638 -18.84 20.50 21.19
N GLU A 639 -19.61 21.46 20.70
CA GLU A 639 -21.02 21.63 21.03
C GLU A 639 -21.87 20.88 20.00
N CYS A 640 -22.49 19.80 20.44
CA CYS A 640 -23.38 18.96 19.66
C CYS A 640 -24.84 19.18 20.07
N GLN A 641 -25.77 18.75 19.22
CA GLN A 641 -27.21 18.79 19.52
C GLN A 641 -27.62 17.99 20.77
N ASP A 642 -26.83 16.99 21.17
CA ASP A 642 -27.04 16.11 22.32
C ASP A 642 -26.20 16.50 23.57
N GLY A 643 -25.36 17.53 23.49
CA GLY A 643 -24.55 18.02 24.60
C GLY A 643 -23.16 18.51 24.19
N VAL A 644 -22.30 18.78 25.19
CA VAL A 644 -20.92 19.25 24.98
C VAL A 644 -19.91 18.15 25.27
N ILE A 645 -18.84 18.09 24.49
CA ILE A 645 -17.71 17.16 24.69
C ILE A 645 -16.43 18.01 24.80
N GLU A 646 -15.60 17.73 25.80
CA GLU A 646 -14.27 18.34 25.95
C GLU A 646 -13.19 17.47 25.29
N ALA A 647 -12.21 18.11 24.67
CA ALA A 647 -11.11 17.47 23.96
C ALA A 647 -9.78 18.22 24.17
N ASP A 648 -8.68 17.47 24.12
CA ASP A 648 -7.32 18.00 24.12
C ASP A 648 -6.80 18.17 22.66
N CYS A 649 -7.33 17.40 21.70
CA CYS A 649 -7.16 17.59 20.25
C CYS A 649 -8.47 17.24 19.48
N ILE A 650 -8.71 17.87 18.33
CA ILE A 650 -9.90 17.64 17.49
C ILE A 650 -9.47 17.29 16.06
N VAL A 651 -9.99 16.21 15.50
CA VAL A 651 -9.84 15.87 14.07
C VAL A 651 -11.18 16.10 13.37
N SER A 652 -11.26 17.12 12.52
CA SER A 652 -12.43 17.38 11.67
C SER A 652 -12.39 16.50 10.43
N THR A 653 -13.43 15.68 10.21
CA THR A 653 -13.67 14.98 8.93
C THR A 653 -14.99 15.38 8.26
N ILE A 654 -15.49 16.57 8.62
CA ILE A 654 -16.69 17.20 8.07
C ILE A 654 -16.52 17.37 6.54
N PRO A 655 -17.45 16.90 5.70
CA PRO A 655 -17.34 17.05 4.25
C PRO A 655 -17.27 18.51 3.79
N LEU A 656 -16.50 18.77 2.72
CA LEU A 656 -16.25 20.11 2.21
C LEU A 656 -17.54 20.89 1.89
N GLY A 657 -18.59 20.25 1.38
CA GLY A 657 -19.90 20.89 1.17
C GLY A 657 -20.49 21.47 2.46
N VAL A 658 -20.41 20.74 3.58
CA VAL A 658 -20.90 21.20 4.89
C VAL A 658 -20.07 22.37 5.42
N LEU A 659 -18.76 22.38 5.16
CA LEU A 659 -17.88 23.50 5.49
C LEU A 659 -18.18 24.75 4.62
N LYS A 660 -18.45 24.57 3.32
CA LYS A 660 -18.85 25.64 2.40
C LYS A 660 -20.15 26.33 2.83
N GLN A 661 -21.12 25.56 3.33
CA GLN A 661 -22.41 26.08 3.83
C GLN A 661 -22.31 26.75 5.21
N GLN A 662 -21.15 26.72 5.87
CA GLN A 662 -20.93 27.30 7.21
C GLN A 662 -21.88 26.74 8.30
N ASN A 663 -22.39 25.51 8.09
CA ASN A 663 -23.31 24.82 9.01
C ASN A 663 -22.71 24.45 10.38
N VAL A 664 -21.40 24.68 10.58
CA VAL A 664 -20.69 24.48 11.83
C VAL A 664 -19.84 25.72 12.10
N GLN A 665 -20.08 26.36 13.24
CA GLN A 665 -19.32 27.52 13.70
C GLN A 665 -17.95 27.10 14.24
N PHE A 666 -16.92 27.87 13.92
CA PHE A 666 -15.56 27.72 14.47
C PHE A 666 -15.26 28.91 15.37
N GLU A 667 -14.67 28.65 16.55
CA GLU A 667 -14.26 29.67 17.52
C GLU A 667 -12.84 29.36 18.04
N PRO A 668 -11.81 30.18 17.72
CA PRO A 668 -11.86 31.34 16.82
C PRO A 668 -12.24 30.98 15.37
N GLU A 669 -12.50 31.97 14.52
CA GLU A 669 -12.76 31.71 13.11
C GLU A 669 -11.57 31.00 12.43
N LEU A 670 -11.87 30.12 11.47
CA LEU A 670 -10.83 29.53 10.63
C LEU A 670 -10.04 30.65 9.90
N PRO A 671 -8.69 30.56 9.81
CA PRO A 671 -7.88 31.55 9.13
C PRO A 671 -8.25 31.73 7.64
N ASP A 672 -8.03 32.92 7.10
CA ASP A 672 -8.40 33.27 5.72
C ASP A 672 -7.71 32.39 4.66
N TRP A 673 -6.53 31.84 4.95
CA TRP A 673 -5.87 30.86 4.09
C TRP A 673 -6.68 29.55 3.99
N LYS A 674 -7.25 29.09 5.10
CA LYS A 674 -8.12 27.90 5.18
C LYS A 674 -9.48 28.19 4.55
N LYS A 675 -10.12 29.31 4.90
CA LYS A 675 -11.41 29.74 4.30
C LYS A 675 -11.28 29.91 2.78
N GLY A 676 -10.16 30.44 2.30
CA GLY A 676 -9.86 30.56 0.87
C GLY A 676 -9.70 29.21 0.16
N ALA A 677 -9.08 28.21 0.77
CA ALA A 677 -9.01 26.85 0.20
C ALA A 677 -10.41 26.19 0.17
N ILE A 678 -11.17 26.30 1.25
CA ILE A 678 -12.57 25.84 1.34
C ILE A 678 -13.44 26.48 0.25
N GLN A 679 -13.18 27.74 -0.14
CA GLN A 679 -13.86 28.39 -1.25
C GLN A 679 -13.42 27.86 -2.63
N ARG A 680 -12.11 27.76 -2.89
CA ARG A 680 -11.54 27.42 -4.22
C ARG A 680 -11.71 25.95 -4.64
N ILE A 681 -11.57 25.01 -3.70
CA ILE A 681 -11.80 23.58 -3.99
C ILE A 681 -13.28 23.42 -4.34
N GLY A 682 -13.59 22.77 -5.46
CA GLY A 682 -14.95 22.47 -5.88
C GLY A 682 -15.60 21.38 -5.03
N TYR A 683 -16.93 21.31 -5.03
CA TYR A 683 -17.65 20.19 -4.42
C TYR A 683 -18.87 19.85 -5.28
N GLY A 684 -18.86 18.65 -5.84
CA GLY A 684 -19.74 18.22 -6.92
C GLY A 684 -21.02 17.54 -6.45
N VAL A 685 -21.88 17.19 -7.41
CA VAL A 685 -23.07 16.35 -7.22
C VAL A 685 -23.08 15.29 -8.31
N LEU A 686 -23.22 14.04 -7.88
CA LEU A 686 -23.45 12.87 -8.72
C LEU A 686 -24.55 12.07 -8.04
N ASN A 687 -25.61 11.75 -8.77
CA ASN A 687 -26.74 10.99 -8.25
C ASN A 687 -26.94 9.66 -9.01
N LYS A 688 -27.69 8.77 -8.36
CA LYS A 688 -27.97 7.40 -8.80
C LYS A 688 -29.44 7.09 -8.70
N ILE A 689 -29.91 6.25 -9.59
CA ILE A 689 -31.28 5.72 -9.60
C ILE A 689 -31.16 4.20 -9.68
N ILE A 690 -31.54 3.53 -8.58
CA ILE A 690 -31.42 2.08 -8.43
C ILE A 690 -32.81 1.48 -8.63
N LEU A 691 -32.91 0.48 -9.51
CA LEU A 691 -34.14 -0.19 -9.92
C LEU A 691 -33.99 -1.69 -9.69
N VAL A 692 -34.80 -2.26 -8.81
CA VAL A 692 -34.86 -3.70 -8.53
C VAL A 692 -36.03 -4.30 -9.31
N TYR A 693 -35.84 -5.49 -9.87
CA TYR A 693 -36.84 -6.23 -10.65
C TYR A 693 -36.98 -7.67 -10.12
N ASP A 694 -38.08 -8.35 -10.47
CA ASP A 694 -38.28 -9.77 -10.17
C ASP A 694 -37.32 -10.69 -10.97
N GLU A 695 -37.03 -10.32 -12.22
CA GLU A 695 -36.25 -11.11 -13.18
C GLU A 695 -35.32 -10.21 -14.02
N VAL A 696 -34.26 -10.79 -14.60
CA VAL A 696 -33.28 -10.09 -15.45
C VAL A 696 -33.77 -10.07 -16.90
N PHE A 697 -33.89 -8.88 -17.51
CA PHE A 697 -34.25 -8.70 -18.93
C PHE A 697 -33.11 -8.11 -19.78
N TRP A 698 -31.96 -7.80 -19.17
CA TRP A 698 -30.74 -7.31 -19.82
C TRP A 698 -29.71 -8.45 -19.96
N ASP A 699 -28.61 -8.22 -20.68
CA ASP A 699 -27.49 -9.18 -20.78
C ASP A 699 -26.85 -9.39 -19.38
N PRO A 700 -26.97 -10.59 -18.76
CA PRO A 700 -26.44 -10.84 -17.42
C PRO A 700 -24.91 -10.88 -17.39
N ASP A 701 -24.26 -11.07 -18.54
CA ASP A 701 -22.81 -11.10 -18.68
C ASP A 701 -22.18 -9.71 -18.88
N ARG A 702 -22.97 -8.62 -18.99
CA ARG A 702 -22.46 -7.24 -18.92
C ARG A 702 -22.62 -6.69 -17.52
N ASP A 703 -21.55 -6.05 -17.01
CA ASP A 703 -21.60 -5.29 -15.77
C ASP A 703 -22.07 -3.83 -15.99
N ILE A 704 -21.88 -3.30 -17.21
CA ILE A 704 -22.13 -1.89 -17.55
C ILE A 704 -22.69 -1.81 -18.98
N PHE A 705 -23.56 -0.84 -19.26
CA PHE A 705 -23.88 -0.39 -20.62
C PHE A 705 -24.09 1.14 -20.70
N GLY A 706 -23.83 1.72 -21.87
CA GLY A 706 -24.02 3.14 -22.16
C GLY A 706 -25.30 3.40 -22.97
N ALA A 707 -25.90 4.58 -22.79
CA ALA A 707 -27.07 5.02 -23.54
C ALA A 707 -26.89 6.47 -24.01
N LEU A 708 -26.83 6.68 -25.33
CA LEU A 708 -26.66 8.01 -25.90
C LEU A 708 -27.89 8.88 -25.65
N ARG A 709 -27.68 10.11 -25.18
CA ARG A 709 -28.75 11.08 -24.92
C ARG A 709 -28.85 12.05 -26.09
N SER A 710 -30.03 12.11 -26.70
CA SER A 710 -30.32 13.08 -27.76
C SER A 710 -30.60 14.47 -27.16
N PRO A 711 -30.08 15.55 -27.75
CA PRO A 711 -30.53 16.92 -27.45
C PRO A 711 -31.97 17.16 -27.97
N GLN A 712 -32.56 18.30 -27.63
CA GLN A 712 -33.92 18.67 -28.06
C GLN A 712 -34.08 18.63 -29.59
N ASN A 713 -33.12 19.21 -30.31
CA ASN A 713 -32.97 19.04 -31.75
C ASN A 713 -32.06 17.84 -32.04
N ARG A 714 -32.63 16.64 -32.27
CA ARG A 714 -31.90 15.38 -32.52
C ARG A 714 -30.83 15.43 -33.62
N ASN A 715 -30.89 16.44 -34.51
CA ASN A 715 -29.95 16.65 -35.61
C ASN A 715 -28.92 17.76 -35.33
N SER A 716 -28.84 18.28 -34.10
CA SER A 716 -27.92 19.36 -33.76
C SER A 716 -26.45 18.95 -33.86
N LEU A 717 -25.61 19.89 -34.28
CA LEU A 717 -24.16 19.79 -34.29
C LEU A 717 -23.49 20.87 -33.41
N ASP A 718 -24.28 21.52 -32.54
CA ASP A 718 -23.78 22.44 -31.51
C ASP A 718 -23.60 21.67 -30.18
N GLN A 719 -22.50 21.93 -29.46
CA GLN A 719 -22.22 21.33 -28.15
C GLN A 719 -23.20 21.80 -27.06
N LEU A 720 -23.67 23.06 -27.14
CA LEU A 720 -24.49 23.67 -26.08
C LEU A 720 -25.85 22.97 -25.91
N ASP A 721 -26.41 22.42 -27.00
CA ASP A 721 -27.68 21.70 -26.99
C ASP A 721 -27.65 20.40 -26.15
N TYR A 722 -26.47 19.83 -25.92
CA TYR A 722 -26.26 18.57 -25.19
C TYR A 722 -26.02 18.77 -23.69
N PHE A 723 -25.52 19.95 -23.29
CA PHE A 723 -25.01 20.26 -21.95
C PHE A 723 -25.96 19.86 -20.80
N SER A 724 -27.27 20.08 -20.97
CA SER A 724 -28.27 19.83 -19.92
C SER A 724 -28.71 18.38 -19.78
N GLN A 725 -28.44 17.52 -20.77
CA GLN A 725 -28.99 16.16 -20.86
C GLN A 725 -27.94 15.05 -21.05
N ARG A 726 -26.71 15.37 -21.48
CA ARG A 726 -25.68 14.36 -21.78
C ARG A 726 -25.40 13.37 -20.65
N GLY A 727 -25.44 13.81 -19.39
CA GLY A 727 -25.24 12.98 -18.20
C GLY A 727 -26.51 12.36 -17.58
N ARG A 728 -27.68 12.46 -18.23
CA ARG A 728 -28.97 11.97 -17.71
C ARG A 728 -29.23 10.53 -18.18
N TYR A 729 -29.17 9.52 -17.31
CA TYR A 729 -29.29 8.10 -17.68
C TYR A 729 -28.26 7.61 -18.72
N PHE A 730 -27.09 8.26 -18.78
CA PHE A 730 -26.10 8.03 -19.83
C PHE A 730 -25.36 6.70 -19.68
N GLN A 731 -25.29 6.16 -18.47
CA GLN A 731 -24.57 4.92 -18.15
C GLN A 731 -25.31 4.17 -17.04
N TRP A 732 -25.34 2.85 -17.19
CA TRP A 732 -26.09 1.90 -16.37
C TRP A 732 -25.18 0.78 -15.90
N PHE A 733 -25.35 0.34 -14.65
CA PHE A 733 -24.62 -0.77 -14.05
C PHE A 733 -25.57 -1.91 -13.71
N ASN A 734 -25.24 -3.12 -14.15
CA ASN A 734 -25.83 -4.37 -13.65
C ASN A 734 -25.17 -4.72 -12.31
N VAL A 735 -25.84 -4.37 -11.21
CA VAL A 735 -25.34 -4.62 -9.85
C VAL A 735 -25.91 -5.89 -9.24
N SER A 736 -26.43 -6.82 -10.06
CA SER A 736 -27.07 -8.05 -9.57
C SER A 736 -26.09 -8.96 -8.82
N ASN A 737 -24.84 -9.06 -9.29
CA ASN A 737 -23.78 -9.87 -8.69
C ASN A 737 -23.31 -9.36 -7.31
N THR A 738 -23.59 -8.10 -6.96
CA THR A 738 -23.17 -7.48 -5.68
C THR A 738 -24.34 -7.22 -4.73
N THR A 739 -25.52 -6.92 -5.26
CA THR A 739 -26.77 -6.74 -4.51
C THR A 739 -27.44 -8.05 -4.15
N GLY A 740 -27.29 -9.10 -4.97
CA GLY A 740 -27.98 -10.39 -4.86
C GLY A 740 -29.39 -10.42 -5.46
N LEU A 741 -29.82 -9.36 -6.17
CA LEU A 741 -31.16 -9.26 -6.77
C LEU A 741 -31.04 -8.69 -8.19
N PRO A 742 -31.95 -9.01 -9.13
CA PRO A 742 -31.97 -8.37 -10.46
C PRO A 742 -32.07 -6.85 -10.30
N THR A 743 -30.95 -6.16 -10.47
CA THR A 743 -30.85 -4.74 -10.08
C THR A 743 -30.00 -3.96 -11.08
N LEU A 744 -30.60 -2.91 -11.64
CA LEU A 744 -29.92 -1.89 -12.45
C LEU A 744 -29.67 -0.62 -11.60
N LEU A 745 -28.59 0.09 -11.93
CA LEU A 745 -28.21 1.35 -11.32
C LEU A 745 -27.82 2.34 -12.42
N ALA A 746 -28.65 3.36 -12.66
CA ALA A 746 -28.36 4.44 -13.59
C ALA A 746 -27.58 5.58 -12.92
N LEU A 747 -26.74 6.25 -13.69
CA LEU A 747 -26.00 7.44 -13.27
C LEU A 747 -26.63 8.75 -13.80
N MET A 748 -26.59 9.78 -12.95
CA MET A 748 -27.04 11.14 -13.23
C MET A 748 -25.88 12.11 -12.94
N ALA A 749 -25.18 12.52 -14.00
CA ALA A 749 -23.92 13.27 -13.98
C ALA A 749 -24.01 14.66 -14.63
N GLY A 750 -22.95 15.46 -14.55
CA GLY A 750 -22.92 16.82 -15.11
C GLY A 750 -24.03 17.71 -14.56
N GLU A 751 -24.65 18.54 -15.41
CA GLU A 751 -25.77 19.40 -14.98
C GLU A 751 -27.04 18.58 -14.70
N ALA A 752 -27.18 17.39 -15.31
CA ALA A 752 -28.30 16.48 -15.05
C ALA A 752 -28.32 15.95 -13.61
N ALA A 753 -27.18 15.90 -12.92
CA ALA A 753 -27.11 15.60 -11.50
C ALA A 753 -27.90 16.63 -10.65
N PHE A 754 -27.82 17.92 -11.02
CA PHE A 754 -28.46 19.04 -10.33
C PHE A 754 -29.93 19.26 -10.73
N SER A 755 -30.36 18.73 -11.89
CA SER A 755 -31.79 18.67 -12.24
C SER A 755 -32.48 17.49 -11.54
N THR A 756 -31.80 16.34 -11.40
CA THR A 756 -32.29 15.16 -10.65
C THR A 756 -32.64 15.48 -9.20
N GLU A 757 -31.86 16.35 -8.55
CA GLU A 757 -32.14 16.86 -7.20
C GLU A 757 -33.51 17.55 -7.07
N LYS A 758 -34.12 17.98 -8.19
CA LYS A 758 -35.36 18.78 -8.25
C LYS A 758 -36.55 18.03 -8.87
N SER A 759 -36.32 17.00 -9.68
CA SER A 759 -37.36 16.10 -10.21
C SER A 759 -38.01 15.29 -9.10
N THR A 760 -39.27 14.87 -9.29
CA THR A 760 -39.91 13.87 -8.41
C THR A 760 -39.33 12.47 -8.66
N ASP A 761 -39.60 11.50 -7.77
CA ASP A 761 -39.16 10.12 -8.02
C ASP A 761 -39.96 9.50 -9.17
N GLU A 762 -41.25 9.81 -9.30
CA GLU A 762 -42.13 9.32 -10.35
C GLU A 762 -41.66 9.76 -11.75
N GLU A 763 -41.38 11.05 -11.95
CA GLU A 763 -40.82 11.59 -13.22
C GLU A 763 -39.52 10.89 -13.62
N LEU A 764 -38.69 10.55 -12.63
CA LEU A 764 -37.43 9.85 -12.85
C LEU A 764 -37.66 8.38 -13.22
N LEU A 765 -38.60 7.69 -12.57
CA LEU A 765 -38.91 6.28 -12.88
C LEU A 765 -39.59 6.12 -14.25
N ASP A 766 -40.44 7.06 -14.66
CA ASP A 766 -41.05 7.06 -16.00
C ASP A 766 -40.00 7.30 -17.10
N GLU A 767 -39.08 8.25 -16.92
CA GLU A 767 -37.98 8.45 -17.87
C GLU A 767 -37.03 7.24 -17.90
N ALA A 768 -36.66 6.70 -16.74
CA ALA A 768 -35.80 5.52 -16.62
C ALA A 768 -36.41 4.30 -17.35
N THR A 769 -37.71 4.06 -17.15
CA THR A 769 -38.48 3.02 -17.85
C THR A 769 -38.50 3.28 -19.35
N THR A 770 -38.68 4.52 -19.79
CA THR A 770 -38.65 4.91 -21.22
C THR A 770 -37.29 4.64 -21.87
N VAL A 771 -36.18 4.91 -21.16
CA VAL A 771 -34.82 4.61 -21.65
C VAL A 771 -34.62 3.10 -21.78
N LEU A 772 -35.03 2.32 -20.78
CA LEU A 772 -34.90 0.86 -20.82
C LEU A 772 -35.81 0.21 -21.87
N GLN A 773 -37.03 0.71 -22.06
CA GLN A 773 -37.94 0.25 -23.12
C GLN A 773 -37.42 0.57 -24.53
N THR A 774 -36.64 1.66 -24.68
CA THR A 774 -35.97 1.98 -25.94
C THR A 774 -34.89 0.94 -26.27
N ILE A 775 -34.18 0.41 -25.27
CA ILE A 775 -33.03 -0.52 -25.46
C ILE A 775 -33.48 -1.99 -25.49
N PHE A 776 -34.37 -2.39 -24.58
CA PHE A 776 -34.78 -3.80 -24.38
C PHE A 776 -36.22 -4.09 -24.86
N GLY A 777 -36.88 -3.10 -25.48
CA GLY A 777 -38.23 -3.21 -26.03
C GLY A 777 -39.35 -2.92 -25.02
N LEU A 778 -40.58 -2.80 -25.53
CA LEU A 778 -41.76 -2.35 -24.77
C LEU A 778 -42.17 -3.26 -23.60
N ASN A 779 -41.62 -4.47 -23.50
CA ASN A 779 -41.96 -5.45 -22.48
C ASN A 779 -41.18 -5.29 -21.17
N VAL A 780 -40.33 -4.26 -21.02
CA VAL A 780 -39.64 -3.96 -19.75
C VAL A 780 -40.67 -3.76 -18.63
N PRO A 781 -40.62 -4.53 -17.54
CA PRO A 781 -41.56 -4.41 -16.42
C PRO A 781 -41.28 -3.16 -15.57
N ALA A 782 -42.25 -2.77 -14.75
CA ALA A 782 -42.02 -1.81 -13.69
C ALA A 782 -41.09 -2.37 -12.60
N PRO A 783 -40.25 -1.55 -11.95
CA PRO A 783 -39.41 -1.99 -10.83
C PRO A 783 -40.24 -2.31 -9.58
N VAL A 784 -39.85 -3.36 -8.85
CA VAL A 784 -40.50 -3.79 -7.59
C VAL A 784 -40.06 -2.97 -6.37
N GLU A 785 -38.85 -2.41 -6.43
CA GLU A 785 -38.33 -1.43 -5.49
C GLU A 785 -37.41 -0.47 -6.24
N ALA A 786 -37.52 0.83 -5.94
CA ALA A 786 -36.64 1.83 -6.50
C ALA A 786 -36.06 2.77 -5.43
N VAL A 787 -34.88 3.32 -5.69
CA VAL A 787 -34.23 4.31 -4.82
C VAL A 787 -33.48 5.36 -5.63
N VAL A 788 -33.84 6.64 -5.43
CA VAL A 788 -33.13 7.81 -5.96
C VAL A 788 -32.19 8.38 -4.88
N THR A 789 -30.98 8.81 -5.25
CA THR A 789 -30.11 9.60 -4.35
C THR A 789 -30.31 11.10 -4.56
N ARG A 790 -30.15 11.87 -3.47
CA ARG A 790 -30.14 13.34 -3.47
C ARG A 790 -29.01 13.86 -2.58
N TRP A 791 -27.78 13.63 -3.02
CA TRP A 791 -26.56 13.92 -2.22
C TRP A 791 -26.34 15.42 -1.97
N GLY A 792 -26.82 16.28 -2.86
CA GLY A 792 -26.83 17.74 -2.71
C GLY A 792 -27.73 18.21 -1.57
N HIS A 793 -28.90 17.60 -1.40
CA HIS A 793 -29.83 17.92 -0.30
C HIS A 793 -29.51 17.23 1.04
N ASP A 794 -28.65 16.20 1.07
CA ASP A 794 -28.26 15.52 2.32
C ASP A 794 -27.46 16.46 3.23
N GLU A 795 -28.06 16.84 4.37
CA GLU A 795 -27.54 17.87 5.27
C GLU A 795 -26.14 17.59 5.83
N TYR A 796 -25.71 16.32 5.87
CA TYR A 796 -24.42 15.87 6.41
C TYR A 796 -23.34 15.70 5.32
N SER A 797 -23.64 16.03 4.06
CA SER A 797 -22.68 15.96 2.96
C SER A 797 -22.72 17.17 2.02
N GLN A 798 -23.91 17.70 1.70
CA GLN A 798 -24.09 18.89 0.84
C GLN A 798 -23.42 18.73 -0.54
N GLY A 799 -23.56 17.55 -1.15
CA GLY A 799 -22.90 17.12 -2.39
C GLY A 799 -22.10 15.81 -2.23
N SER A 800 -21.56 15.31 -3.35
CA SER A 800 -20.96 13.98 -3.48
C SER A 800 -19.47 13.95 -3.13
N TYR A 801 -18.61 14.72 -3.79
CA TYR A 801 -17.16 14.76 -3.51
C TYR A 801 -16.45 16.00 -4.09
N SER A 802 -15.20 16.24 -3.67
CA SER A 802 -14.43 17.39 -4.14
C SER A 802 -13.92 17.25 -5.59
N TYR A 803 -13.80 18.38 -6.28
CA TYR A 803 -13.14 18.51 -7.58
C TYR A 803 -12.26 19.77 -7.60
N THR A 804 -11.37 19.94 -8.58
CA THR A 804 -10.58 21.18 -8.70
C THR A 804 -11.41 22.28 -9.39
N GLY A 805 -11.90 23.25 -8.61
CA GLY A 805 -12.72 24.37 -9.12
C GLY A 805 -11.97 25.33 -10.04
N PRO A 806 -12.64 26.24 -10.75
CA PRO A 806 -12.00 27.04 -11.81
C PRO A 806 -10.79 27.83 -11.32
N TYR A 807 -10.88 28.36 -10.09
CA TYR A 807 -9.84 29.16 -9.44
C TYR A 807 -8.92 28.36 -8.50
N PHE A 808 -8.95 27.02 -8.56
CA PHE A 808 -8.12 26.12 -7.74
C PHE A 808 -6.62 26.37 -7.94
N LYS A 809 -5.84 26.28 -6.87
CA LYS A 809 -4.38 26.42 -6.89
C LYS A 809 -3.70 25.07 -6.63
N PRO A 810 -2.51 24.78 -7.19
CA PRO A 810 -1.85 23.47 -7.07
C PRO A 810 -1.76 22.91 -5.65
N ASN A 811 -1.56 23.76 -4.64
CA ASN A 811 -1.37 23.36 -3.25
C ASN A 811 -2.67 23.43 -2.40
N ASP A 812 -3.86 23.62 -3.00
CA ASP A 812 -5.07 23.88 -2.23
C ASP A 812 -5.50 22.66 -1.36
N TYR A 813 -5.22 21.43 -1.79
CA TYR A 813 -5.49 20.23 -0.97
C TYR A 813 -4.55 20.12 0.25
N GLU A 814 -3.28 20.51 0.11
CA GLU A 814 -2.29 20.57 1.20
C GLU A 814 -2.66 21.66 2.19
N VAL A 815 -3.05 22.84 1.70
CA VAL A 815 -3.59 23.93 2.52
C VAL A 815 -4.90 23.50 3.21
N MET A 816 -5.72 22.67 2.58
CA MET A 816 -6.92 22.12 3.19
C MET A 816 -6.61 21.02 4.25
N ALA A 817 -5.51 20.29 4.11
CA ALA A 817 -5.01 19.34 5.10
C ALA A 817 -4.41 20.00 6.36
N GLN A 818 -3.66 21.09 6.22
CA GLN A 818 -2.89 21.72 7.32
C GLN A 818 -3.72 21.95 8.61
N PRO A 819 -3.22 21.57 9.81
CA PRO A 819 -3.90 21.84 11.07
C PRO A 819 -3.90 23.34 11.43
N VAL A 820 -4.76 23.72 12.39
CA VAL A 820 -4.81 25.05 13.00
C VAL A 820 -4.76 24.86 14.52
N GLY A 821 -3.59 25.08 15.12
CA GLY A 821 -3.34 24.76 16.52
C GLY A 821 -3.65 23.28 16.82
N ASN A 822 -4.61 22.99 17.70
CA ASN A 822 -5.02 21.61 18.03
C ASN A 822 -6.23 21.08 17.22
N LEU A 823 -6.62 21.77 16.14
CA LEU A 823 -7.65 21.35 15.18
C LEU A 823 -7.03 20.82 13.88
N PHE A 824 -7.16 19.53 13.64
CA PHE A 824 -6.63 18.77 12.49
C PHE A 824 -7.73 18.49 11.45
N PHE A 825 -7.35 18.24 10.20
CA PHE A 825 -8.30 18.03 9.09
C PHE A 825 -8.01 16.72 8.33
N ALA A 826 -9.04 15.93 8.05
CA ALA A 826 -8.98 14.74 7.20
C ALA A 826 -10.27 14.55 6.38
N GLY A 827 -10.22 13.70 5.37
CA GLY A 827 -11.27 13.54 4.34
C GLY A 827 -10.68 13.56 2.93
N GLU A 828 -11.44 13.11 1.94
CA GLU A 828 -10.97 13.06 0.54
C GLU A 828 -10.54 14.44 0.02
N HIS A 829 -11.27 15.50 0.38
CA HIS A 829 -10.92 16.90 0.11
C HIS A 829 -9.66 17.41 0.84
N THR A 830 -8.85 16.53 1.44
CA THR A 830 -7.55 16.82 2.07
C THR A 830 -6.42 15.92 1.54
N CYS A 831 -6.65 15.15 0.46
CA CYS A 831 -5.68 14.21 -0.11
C CYS A 831 -5.38 14.58 -1.57
N GLY A 832 -4.34 15.39 -1.81
CA GLY A 832 -4.03 15.91 -3.15
C GLY A 832 -3.66 14.84 -4.19
N THR A 833 -3.12 13.70 -3.75
CA THR A 833 -2.77 12.57 -4.63
C THR A 833 -3.93 11.62 -4.94
N HIS A 834 -5.01 11.66 -4.16
CA HIS A 834 -6.16 10.76 -4.32
C HIS A 834 -7.48 11.46 -3.86
N PRO A 835 -7.84 12.63 -4.41
CA PRO A 835 -9.05 13.35 -4.05
C PRO A 835 -10.29 12.52 -4.40
N ALA A 836 -11.48 12.93 -3.94
CA ALA A 836 -12.79 12.28 -4.14
C ALA A 836 -12.96 10.81 -3.66
N THR A 837 -11.89 10.04 -3.42
CA THR A 837 -11.93 8.58 -3.27
C THR A 837 -12.07 8.08 -1.83
N VAL A 838 -12.53 6.83 -1.70
CA VAL A 838 -12.60 6.11 -0.41
C VAL A 838 -11.19 5.82 0.14
N HIS A 839 -10.22 5.51 -0.72
CA HIS A 839 -8.84 5.24 -0.31
C HIS A 839 -8.09 6.53 0.06
N GLY A 840 -8.29 7.64 -0.66
CA GLY A 840 -7.73 8.94 -0.27
C GLY A 840 -8.32 9.49 1.03
N ALA A 841 -9.63 9.29 1.24
CA ALA A 841 -10.24 9.53 2.55
C ALA A 841 -9.56 8.70 3.65
N TYR A 842 -9.30 7.40 3.43
CA TYR A 842 -8.58 6.57 4.39
C TYR A 842 -7.14 7.06 4.65
N ILE A 843 -6.36 7.33 3.59
CA ILE A 843 -4.97 7.85 3.66
C ILE A 843 -4.91 9.15 4.45
N SER A 844 -5.83 10.09 4.21
CA SER A 844 -5.90 11.34 4.99
C SER A 844 -6.20 11.12 6.48
N GLY A 845 -6.92 10.05 6.82
CA GLY A 845 -7.16 9.65 8.21
C GLY A 845 -5.89 9.13 8.90
N LEU A 846 -5.09 8.34 8.18
CA LEU A 846 -3.77 7.90 8.65
C LEU A 846 -2.83 9.10 8.87
N ARG A 847 -2.81 10.04 7.91
CA ARG A 847 -2.02 11.28 8.02
C ARG A 847 -2.42 12.09 9.25
N ALA A 848 -3.70 12.41 9.44
CA ALA A 848 -4.16 13.19 10.59
C ALA A 848 -3.95 12.47 11.93
N ALA A 849 -4.00 11.12 11.96
CA ALA A 849 -3.61 10.36 13.15
C ALA A 849 -2.11 10.54 13.48
N SER A 850 -1.26 10.60 12.45
CA SER A 850 0.17 10.92 12.59
C SER A 850 0.40 12.36 13.06
N GLU A 851 -0.30 13.34 12.48
CA GLU A 851 -0.20 14.75 12.87
C GLU A 851 -0.57 14.96 14.35
N VAL A 852 -1.64 14.30 14.83
CA VAL A 852 -2.04 14.32 16.24
C VAL A 852 -1.00 13.66 17.15
N LEU A 853 -0.39 12.54 16.73
CA LEU A 853 0.67 11.91 17.51
C LEU A 853 1.93 12.79 17.58
N ASP A 854 2.40 13.31 16.45
CA ASP A 854 3.54 14.24 16.35
C ASP A 854 3.31 15.51 17.19
N PHE A 855 2.07 15.99 17.29
CA PHE A 855 1.67 17.09 18.18
C PHE A 855 1.64 16.70 19.67
N MET A 856 1.31 15.45 20.01
CA MET A 856 1.17 14.99 21.41
C MET A 856 2.47 14.56 22.08
N ILE A 857 3.39 13.93 21.34
CA ILE A 857 4.65 13.35 21.85
C ILE A 857 5.90 13.85 21.12
N GLY A 858 5.78 14.87 20.25
CA GLY A 858 6.88 15.39 19.45
C GLY A 858 7.21 14.54 18.22
N GLY A 859 8.16 15.02 17.41
CA GLY A 859 8.64 14.32 16.22
C GLY A 859 9.40 13.02 16.51
N ILE A 860 10.01 12.45 15.47
CA ILE A 860 10.86 11.25 15.61
C ILE A 860 12.26 11.68 16.04
N GLU A 861 12.75 11.19 17.17
CA GLU A 861 14.10 11.45 17.64
C GLU A 861 15.14 10.65 16.83
N ILE A 862 16.18 11.31 16.34
CA ILE A 862 17.25 10.68 15.55
C ILE A 862 18.49 10.50 16.44
N PRO A 863 18.95 9.26 16.70
CA PRO A 863 20.21 9.02 17.41
C PRO A 863 21.40 9.61 16.66
N VAL A 864 22.33 10.27 17.37
CA VAL A 864 23.55 10.83 16.79
C VAL A 864 24.78 10.19 17.46
N PRO A 865 25.64 9.46 16.72
CA PRO A 865 25.56 9.16 15.28
C PRO A 865 24.53 8.07 14.96
N LEU A 866 23.75 8.28 13.89
CA LEU A 866 22.70 7.36 13.44
C LEU A 866 23.26 6.02 12.95
N VAL A 867 24.38 6.07 12.22
CA VAL A 867 25.17 4.91 11.82
C VAL A 867 26.51 4.98 12.55
N PRO A 868 26.78 4.11 13.54
CA PRO A 868 28.08 4.04 14.17
C PRO A 868 29.20 3.71 13.14
N PRO A 869 30.44 4.20 13.36
CA PRO A 869 31.58 3.87 12.51
C PRO A 869 31.79 2.36 12.37
N ARG A 870 32.33 1.89 11.23
CA ARG A 870 32.77 0.50 11.09
C ARG A 870 33.73 0.14 12.22
N ASP A 871 33.35 -0.87 12.98
CA ASP A 871 34.14 -1.36 14.11
C ASP A 871 35.30 -2.19 13.55
N ILE A 872 36.38 -1.52 13.11
CA ILE A 872 37.62 -2.10 12.55
C ILE A 872 38.23 -3.12 13.54
N THR A 873 37.84 -3.06 14.82
CA THR A 873 38.19 -4.01 15.88
C THR A 873 37.56 -5.40 15.76
N ASN A 874 36.72 -5.69 14.76
CA ASN A 874 36.15 -7.04 14.54
C ASN A 874 37.15 -8.08 13.98
N LYS A 875 38.47 -7.81 14.04
CA LYS A 875 39.51 -8.85 14.08
C LYS A 875 40.13 -9.08 15.48
N ARG A 876 39.43 -8.71 16.57
CA ARG A 876 39.60 -9.21 17.95
C ARG A 876 38.42 -8.77 18.85
N LYS A 877 37.40 -9.63 19.01
CA LYS A 877 36.38 -9.49 20.06
C LYS A 877 36.06 -10.80 20.78
N SER A 878 36.76 -11.02 21.88
CA SER A 878 36.14 -11.45 23.13
C SER A 878 36.83 -10.71 24.29
N ASN A 879 36.14 -10.61 25.43
CA ASN A 879 36.68 -10.15 26.72
C ASN A 879 37.22 -8.71 26.80
N ALA A 880 36.30 -7.74 26.81
CA ALA A 880 36.54 -6.39 27.36
C ALA A 880 35.29 -5.83 28.07
N ILE A 881 34.73 -6.58 29.01
CA ILE A 881 33.90 -5.99 30.07
C ILE A 881 34.89 -5.35 31.04
N LYS A 882 34.83 -4.01 31.22
CA LYS A 882 35.61 -3.32 32.25
C LYS A 882 35.06 -3.64 33.64
N SER A 883 35.45 -4.79 34.18
CA SER A 883 35.66 -4.89 35.63
C SER A 883 36.83 -3.96 36.02
N THR A 884 36.89 -3.57 37.28
CA THR A 884 38.00 -2.80 37.87
C THR A 884 39.36 -3.32 37.43
N VAL A 885 40.26 -2.43 37.01
CA VAL A 885 41.62 -2.80 36.57
C VAL A 885 42.41 -3.28 37.78
N ASP A 886 42.49 -4.59 37.94
CA ASP A 886 43.49 -5.25 38.79
C ASP A 886 44.87 -5.02 38.15
N THR A 887 45.59 -4.03 38.67
CA THR A 887 46.88 -3.56 38.10
C THR A 887 47.91 -4.68 37.99
N LYS A 888 47.87 -5.64 38.92
CA LYS A 888 48.71 -6.85 38.91
C LYS A 888 48.42 -7.74 37.69
N LYS A 889 47.16 -7.86 37.28
CA LYS A 889 46.77 -8.66 36.11
C LYS A 889 47.24 -8.01 34.81
N THR A 890 47.05 -6.70 34.64
CA THR A 890 47.52 -5.96 33.46
C THR A 890 49.04 -6.02 33.32
N ARG A 891 49.78 -5.99 34.44
CA ARG A 891 51.24 -6.15 34.44
C ARG A 891 51.69 -7.55 34.01
N LEU A 892 51.02 -8.60 34.48
CA LEU A 892 51.31 -9.98 34.05
C LEU A 892 50.97 -10.20 32.58
N GLU A 893 49.87 -9.65 32.08
CA GLU A 893 49.49 -9.70 30.67
C GLU A 893 50.49 -8.97 29.76
N ALA A 894 50.99 -7.79 30.17
CA ALA A 894 52.04 -7.07 29.46
C ALA A 894 53.36 -7.86 29.42
N TYR A 895 53.71 -8.53 30.52
CA TYR A 895 54.90 -9.36 30.64
C TYR A 895 54.83 -10.64 29.80
N GLU A 896 53.65 -11.29 29.70
CA GLU A 896 53.48 -12.39 28.75
C GLU A 896 53.61 -11.95 27.29
N VAL A 897 53.18 -10.73 26.94
CA VAL A 897 53.40 -10.15 25.60
C VAL A 897 54.88 -9.86 25.34
N GLU A 898 55.63 -9.39 26.35
CA GLU A 898 57.08 -9.19 26.28
C GLU A 898 57.82 -10.53 26.02
N ILE A 899 57.48 -11.58 26.77
CA ILE A 899 57.98 -12.95 26.55
C ILE A 899 57.66 -13.44 25.13
N TRP A 900 56.41 -13.27 24.67
CA TRP A 900 56.01 -13.72 23.33
C TRP A 900 56.73 -12.97 22.21
N ASN A 901 56.97 -11.67 22.38
CA ASN A 901 57.76 -10.88 21.43
C ASN A 901 59.22 -11.38 21.39
N ALA A 902 59.83 -11.66 22.54
CA ALA A 902 61.20 -12.19 22.60
C ALA A 902 61.32 -13.61 21.99
N ILE A 903 60.31 -14.47 22.16
CA ILE A 903 60.22 -15.78 21.49
C ILE A 903 60.16 -15.58 19.97
N HIS A 904 59.29 -14.68 19.50
CA HIS A 904 59.09 -14.41 18.07
C HIS A 904 60.32 -13.76 17.41
N GLU A 905 60.99 -12.82 18.07
CA GLU A 905 62.23 -12.22 17.57
C GLU A 905 63.36 -13.25 17.42
N LYS A 906 63.39 -14.27 18.29
CA LYS A 906 64.43 -15.31 18.29
C LYS A 906 64.16 -16.51 17.37
N PHE A 907 62.89 -16.94 17.26
CA PHE A 907 62.51 -18.17 16.54
C PHE A 907 61.55 -17.93 15.36
N GLY A 908 61.19 -16.67 15.07
CA GLY A 908 60.30 -16.28 13.97
C GLY A 908 58.84 -16.67 14.20
N ASP A 909 58.10 -16.81 13.09
CA ASP A 909 56.78 -17.43 13.11
C ASP A 909 56.88 -18.93 13.35
N ARG A 910 55.98 -19.46 14.20
CA ARG A 910 55.74 -20.91 14.30
C ARG A 910 55.29 -21.42 12.92
N PRO A 911 55.78 -22.60 12.45
CA PRO A 911 55.46 -23.08 11.10
C PRO A 911 53.95 -23.15 10.81
N TRP A 912 53.59 -22.89 9.55
CA TRP A 912 52.21 -22.94 9.06
C TRP A 912 51.85 -24.32 8.49
N ARG A 913 50.64 -24.81 8.77
CA ARG A 913 50.15 -26.11 8.29
C ARG A 913 50.05 -26.13 6.75
N PRO A 914 50.61 -27.14 6.06
CA PRO A 914 50.56 -27.20 4.60
C PRO A 914 49.12 -27.39 4.08
N PRO A 915 48.76 -26.80 2.91
CA PRO A 915 47.44 -26.90 2.33
C PRO A 915 47.17 -28.31 1.75
N ASN A 916 45.96 -28.83 1.97
CA ASN A 916 45.59 -30.19 1.61
C ASN A 916 45.17 -30.33 0.13
N ASN A 917 46.16 -30.35 -0.77
CA ASN A 917 45.97 -30.21 -2.21
C ASN A 917 46.13 -31.54 -3.01
N TYR A 918 45.44 -32.62 -2.62
CA TYR A 918 45.37 -33.83 -3.46
C TYR A 918 44.06 -33.92 -4.24
N THR A 919 44.13 -34.28 -5.52
CA THR A 919 42.98 -34.28 -6.44
C THR A 919 42.37 -35.68 -6.60
N ASN A 920 41.03 -35.76 -6.69
CA ASN A 920 40.36 -37.02 -7.03
C ASN A 920 40.63 -37.40 -8.51
N PRO A 921 40.96 -38.66 -8.85
CA PRO A 921 41.23 -39.09 -10.23
C PRO A 921 40.17 -38.67 -11.26
N TYR A 922 38.89 -38.74 -10.89
CA TYR A 922 37.78 -38.33 -11.76
C TYR A 922 37.83 -36.84 -12.09
N ARG A 923 38.30 -35.97 -11.16
CA ARG A 923 38.44 -34.53 -11.46
C ARG A 923 39.60 -34.24 -12.42
N LEU A 924 40.64 -35.06 -12.43
CA LEU A 924 41.73 -34.95 -13.40
C LEU A 924 41.23 -35.39 -14.79
N TYR A 925 40.69 -36.61 -14.91
CA TYR A 925 40.09 -37.11 -16.16
C TYR A 925 38.97 -36.19 -16.70
N SER A 926 38.09 -35.69 -15.82
CA SER A 926 37.00 -34.79 -16.18
C SER A 926 37.47 -33.41 -16.66
N LYS A 927 38.73 -33.04 -16.45
CA LYS A 927 39.32 -31.82 -17.00
C LYS A 927 39.87 -32.09 -18.40
N ASP A 928 40.63 -33.17 -18.56
CA ASP A 928 41.27 -33.54 -19.82
C ASP A 928 40.26 -33.94 -20.91
N ARG A 929 39.27 -34.77 -20.57
CA ARG A 929 38.29 -35.33 -21.52
C ARG A 929 37.04 -34.44 -21.73
N TRP A 930 37.06 -33.20 -21.22
CA TRP A 930 35.92 -32.29 -21.27
C TRP A 930 35.51 -31.89 -22.70
N GLU A 931 36.50 -31.55 -23.54
CA GLU A 931 36.24 -31.07 -24.90
C GLU A 931 35.82 -32.21 -25.85
N GLU A 932 36.35 -33.41 -25.64
CA GLU A 932 35.94 -34.61 -26.36
C GLU A 932 34.47 -34.98 -26.04
N ALA A 933 34.11 -35.01 -24.75
CA ALA A 933 32.74 -35.22 -24.32
C ALA A 933 31.75 -34.16 -24.85
N LYS A 934 32.22 -32.91 -24.98
CA LYS A 934 31.46 -31.82 -25.62
C LYS A 934 31.25 -32.11 -27.11
N ARG A 935 32.29 -32.50 -27.85
CA ARG A 935 32.21 -32.82 -29.28
C ARG A 935 31.24 -33.99 -29.55
N MET A 936 31.28 -35.03 -28.73
CA MET A 936 30.31 -36.15 -28.81
C MET A 936 28.85 -35.72 -28.59
N CYS A 937 28.61 -34.64 -27.82
CA CYS A 937 27.28 -34.04 -27.66
C CYS A 937 26.88 -33.10 -28.81
N GLU A 938 27.83 -32.68 -29.66
CA GLU A 938 27.61 -31.88 -30.88
C GLU A 938 27.29 -32.78 -32.08
N GLU A 939 28.08 -33.85 -32.27
CA GLU A 939 27.95 -34.80 -33.40
C GLU A 939 26.59 -35.53 -33.44
N GLY A 940 25.96 -35.81 -32.28
CA GLY A 940 24.65 -36.46 -32.19
C GLY A 940 23.42 -35.54 -32.38
N ARG A 941 23.60 -34.27 -32.71
CA ARG A 941 22.54 -33.23 -32.63
C ARG A 941 21.95 -32.92 -34.01
N ARG A 942 20.63 -33.03 -34.16
CA ARG A 942 19.93 -32.63 -35.41
C ARG A 942 20.11 -31.11 -35.66
N PRO A 943 20.24 -30.66 -36.93
CA PRO A 943 20.25 -29.24 -37.25
C PRO A 943 18.98 -28.54 -36.70
N ASN A 944 19.13 -27.27 -36.35
CA ASN A 944 18.13 -26.41 -35.68
C ASN A 944 17.84 -26.69 -34.19
N LYS A 945 18.55 -27.60 -33.49
CA LYS A 945 18.46 -27.69 -32.01
C LYS A 945 19.62 -26.92 -31.34
N GLY A 946 19.28 -25.86 -30.60
CA GLY A 946 20.21 -24.85 -30.07
C GLY A 946 21.35 -25.33 -29.15
N LYS A 947 22.22 -24.38 -28.78
CA LYS A 947 23.50 -24.56 -28.07
C LYS A 947 23.44 -25.54 -26.88
N ILE A 948 24.53 -26.27 -26.67
CA ILE A 948 24.66 -27.29 -25.63
C ILE A 948 24.64 -26.70 -24.22
N ASN A 949 23.93 -27.38 -23.32
CA ASN A 949 23.94 -27.09 -21.89
C ASN A 949 25.19 -27.72 -21.23
N PRO A 950 25.98 -27.00 -20.42
CA PRO A 950 27.15 -27.57 -19.73
C PRO A 950 26.84 -28.81 -18.87
N ASN A 951 25.59 -28.99 -18.41
CA ASN A 951 25.17 -30.20 -17.68
C ASN A 951 24.92 -31.41 -18.60
N GLU A 952 24.74 -31.23 -19.92
CA GLU A 952 24.79 -32.32 -20.91
C GLU A 952 26.24 -32.86 -21.00
N VAL A 953 27.22 -31.95 -21.14
CA VAL A 953 28.66 -32.31 -21.19
C VAL A 953 29.10 -33.03 -19.92
N LYS A 954 28.73 -32.53 -18.72
CA LYS A 954 29.02 -33.22 -17.45
C LYS A 954 28.48 -34.65 -17.39
N LYS A 955 27.27 -34.89 -17.90
CA LYS A 955 26.69 -36.24 -17.97
C LYS A 955 27.47 -37.13 -18.95
N MET A 956 27.97 -36.58 -20.04
CA MET A 956 28.78 -37.33 -21.01
C MET A 956 30.18 -37.66 -20.47
N VAL A 957 30.88 -36.71 -19.83
CA VAL A 957 32.15 -36.96 -19.13
C VAL A 957 31.99 -38.02 -18.03
N ALA A 958 30.91 -37.93 -17.24
CA ALA A 958 30.60 -38.93 -16.21
C ALA A 958 30.27 -40.31 -16.78
N LYS A 959 29.77 -40.40 -18.02
CA LYS A 959 29.58 -41.66 -18.74
C LYS A 959 30.92 -42.20 -19.24
N LEU A 960 31.72 -41.37 -19.92
CA LEU A 960 33.05 -41.77 -20.41
C LEU A 960 33.93 -42.31 -19.29
N TRP A 961 33.95 -41.69 -18.10
CA TRP A 961 34.71 -42.23 -16.96
C TRP A 961 34.20 -43.57 -16.43
N LYS A 962 32.90 -43.87 -16.55
CA LYS A 962 32.35 -45.19 -16.19
C LYS A 962 32.69 -46.25 -17.23
N ASP A 963 32.59 -45.88 -18.50
CA ASP A 963 32.78 -46.79 -19.64
C ASP A 963 34.28 -47.01 -19.98
N ALA A 964 35.18 -46.12 -19.55
CA ALA A 964 36.64 -46.20 -19.76
C ALA A 964 37.28 -47.43 -19.09
N THR A 965 38.35 -47.96 -19.68
CA THR A 965 39.04 -49.15 -19.15
C THR A 965 39.94 -48.82 -17.95
N GLU A 966 40.37 -49.83 -17.20
CA GLU A 966 41.28 -49.60 -16.06
C GLU A 966 42.70 -49.20 -16.52
N GLU A 967 43.11 -49.49 -17.76
CA GLU A 967 44.33 -48.90 -18.35
C GLU A 967 44.19 -47.37 -18.50
N GLU A 968 43.03 -46.89 -18.98
CA GLU A 968 42.77 -45.45 -19.17
C GLU A 968 42.65 -44.68 -17.84
N LYS A 969 42.13 -45.33 -16.79
CA LYS A 969 42.04 -44.76 -15.44
C LYS A 969 43.38 -44.82 -14.69
N SER A 970 44.24 -45.79 -15.02
CA SER A 970 45.55 -46.02 -14.40
C SER A 970 46.42 -44.77 -14.21
N PRO A 971 46.67 -43.90 -15.23
CA PRO A 971 47.49 -42.71 -15.05
C PRO A 971 46.88 -41.72 -14.05
N TYR A 972 45.57 -41.47 -14.10
CA TYR A 972 44.87 -40.55 -13.21
C TYR A 972 44.85 -41.05 -11.76
N ASN A 973 44.67 -42.36 -11.56
CA ASN A 973 44.76 -42.99 -10.25
C ASN A 973 46.19 -42.87 -9.67
N LYS A 974 47.22 -43.14 -10.47
CA LYS A 974 48.63 -43.01 -10.07
C LYS A 974 49.03 -41.58 -9.74
N GLN A 975 48.54 -40.59 -10.50
CA GLN A 975 48.80 -39.18 -10.23
C GLN A 975 48.14 -38.72 -8.91
N ALA A 976 46.87 -39.06 -8.70
CA ALA A 976 46.17 -38.73 -7.45
C ALA A 976 46.83 -39.37 -6.21
N GLU A 977 47.32 -40.61 -6.34
CA GLU A 977 48.11 -41.24 -5.27
C GLU A 977 49.45 -40.53 -5.03
N ALA A 978 50.15 -40.08 -6.07
CA ALA A 978 51.39 -39.32 -5.93
C ALA A 978 51.15 -37.98 -5.20
N GLU A 979 50.11 -37.24 -5.58
CA GLU A 979 49.66 -36.02 -4.88
C GLU A 979 49.33 -36.30 -3.40
N LYS A 980 48.59 -37.37 -3.12
CA LYS A 980 48.22 -37.78 -1.76
C LYS A 980 49.44 -38.17 -0.90
N ARG A 981 50.41 -38.89 -1.47
CA ARG A 981 51.67 -39.27 -0.78
C ARG A 981 52.54 -38.04 -0.49
N ALA A 982 52.63 -37.10 -1.42
CA ALA A 982 53.37 -35.85 -1.24
C ALA A 982 52.75 -34.98 -0.13
N ALA A 983 51.41 -34.84 -0.11
CA ALA A 983 50.69 -34.13 0.95
C ALA A 983 50.91 -34.77 2.34
N ALA A 984 50.90 -36.11 2.43
CA ALA A 984 51.18 -36.82 3.67
C ALA A 984 52.62 -36.60 4.16
N ALA A 985 53.62 -36.66 3.28
CA ALA A 985 55.02 -36.39 3.61
C ALA A 985 55.22 -34.95 4.14
N ALA A 986 54.64 -33.95 3.47
CA ALA A 986 54.70 -32.56 3.92
C ALA A 986 54.02 -32.34 5.29
N MET A 987 52.95 -33.07 5.60
CA MET A 987 52.28 -33.00 6.91
C MET A 987 53.15 -33.63 8.03
N ILE A 988 53.90 -34.70 7.74
CA ILE A 988 54.86 -35.29 8.69
C ILE A 988 56.01 -34.31 8.96
N GLU A 989 56.59 -33.74 7.91
CA GLU A 989 57.66 -32.74 8.04
C GLU A 989 57.21 -31.49 8.83
N TYR A 990 55.98 -31.03 8.59
CA TYR A 990 55.33 -29.97 9.34
C TYR A 990 55.22 -30.30 10.84
N ASN A 991 54.70 -31.47 11.19
CA ASN A 991 54.55 -31.89 12.58
C ASN A 991 55.91 -31.92 13.32
N THR A 992 56.94 -32.50 12.71
CA THR A 992 58.30 -32.56 13.28
C THR A 992 58.89 -31.16 13.50
N LYS A 993 58.73 -30.25 12.53
CA LYS A 993 59.20 -28.86 12.65
C LYS A 993 58.46 -28.08 13.74
N VAL A 994 57.17 -28.31 13.88
CA VAL A 994 56.34 -27.72 14.94
C VAL A 994 56.74 -28.22 16.32
N GLU A 995 56.90 -29.54 16.50
CA GLU A 995 57.26 -30.13 17.80
C GLU A 995 58.63 -29.64 18.28
N GLN A 996 59.59 -29.46 17.36
CA GLN A 996 60.89 -28.88 17.69
C GLN A 996 60.78 -27.39 18.07
N TRP A 997 60.03 -26.60 17.29
CA TRP A 997 59.83 -25.16 17.57
C TRP A 997 59.17 -24.94 18.95
N ASP A 998 58.14 -25.71 19.28
CA ASP A 998 57.43 -25.62 20.56
C ASP A 998 58.36 -25.97 21.75
N LYS A 999 59.24 -26.98 21.61
CA LYS A 999 60.25 -27.33 22.62
C LYS A 999 61.28 -26.22 22.83
N ASP A 1000 61.83 -25.67 21.75
CA ASP A 1000 62.85 -24.63 21.81
C ASP A 1000 62.30 -23.30 22.34
N ALA A 1001 61.05 -22.97 21.98
CA ALA A 1001 60.32 -21.82 22.53
C ALA A 1001 60.05 -21.97 24.04
N LEU A 1002 59.62 -23.15 24.50
CA LEU A 1002 59.43 -23.45 25.93
C LEU A 1002 60.73 -23.35 26.73
N ALA A 1003 61.81 -23.98 26.23
CA ALA A 1003 63.12 -23.94 26.89
C ALA A 1003 63.70 -22.52 26.95
N PHE A 1004 63.42 -21.68 25.95
CA PHE A 1004 63.80 -20.27 25.99
C PHE A 1004 62.92 -19.45 26.94
N ARG A 1005 61.60 -19.68 26.97
CA ARG A 1005 60.68 -19.02 27.91
C ARG A 1005 61.12 -19.23 29.35
N GLU A 1006 61.42 -20.48 29.73
CA GLU A 1006 61.93 -20.85 31.05
C GLU A 1006 63.25 -20.16 31.44
N LYS A 1007 64.06 -19.77 30.44
CA LYS A 1007 65.30 -19.01 30.68
C LYS A 1007 65.01 -17.51 30.79
N TYR A 1008 64.20 -16.98 29.89
CA TYR A 1008 63.81 -15.56 29.87
C TYR A 1008 63.08 -15.15 31.16
N GLU A 1009 62.17 -15.99 31.65
CA GLU A 1009 61.44 -15.77 32.92
C GLU A 1009 62.35 -15.74 34.16
N LYS A 1010 63.51 -16.42 34.11
CA LYS A 1010 64.53 -16.39 35.18
C LYS A 1010 65.44 -15.15 35.08
N GLU A 1011 65.70 -14.67 33.86
CA GLU A 1011 66.59 -13.51 33.61
C GLU A 1011 65.85 -12.16 33.75
N HIS A 1012 64.54 -12.12 33.50
CA HIS A 1012 63.73 -10.89 33.51
C HIS A 1012 62.46 -11.02 34.38
N PRO A 1013 62.55 -11.27 35.70
CA PRO A 1013 61.37 -11.54 36.54
C PRO A 1013 60.44 -10.32 36.70
N SER A 1014 59.12 -10.51 36.58
CA SER A 1014 58.14 -9.41 36.62
C SER A 1014 57.90 -8.84 38.03
N LEU A 1015 58.59 -7.75 38.35
CA LEU A 1015 58.48 -7.04 39.63
C LEU A 1015 57.16 -6.23 39.73
N PRO A 1016 56.49 -6.19 40.91
CA PRO A 1016 55.30 -5.37 41.14
C PRO A 1016 55.62 -3.87 41.21
N SER A 1017 54.70 -3.05 40.72
CA SER A 1017 54.78 -1.59 40.85
C SER A 1017 54.55 -1.13 42.30
N PRO A 1018 55.05 0.05 42.72
CA PRO A 1018 54.82 0.57 44.09
C PRO A 1018 53.33 0.68 44.46
N ASN A 1019 52.46 0.91 43.48
CA ASN A 1019 51.01 1.01 43.66
C ASN A 1019 50.31 -0.34 43.89
N GLU A 1020 50.95 -1.48 43.56
CA GLU A 1020 50.42 -2.82 43.89
C GLU A 1020 50.65 -3.18 45.38
N VAL A 1021 51.67 -2.60 46.02
CA VAL A 1021 52.11 -3.00 47.37
C VAL A 1021 51.14 -2.52 48.47
N ASN A 1022 50.51 -1.35 48.30
CA ASN A 1022 49.66 -0.76 49.34
C ASN A 1022 48.25 -1.38 49.49
N ASN A 1023 47.81 -2.24 48.57
CA ASN A 1023 46.44 -2.80 48.58
C ASN A 1023 46.33 -4.22 49.15
N SER A 1024 47.39 -4.80 49.73
CA SER A 1024 47.36 -6.18 50.24
C SER A 1024 46.92 -6.28 51.71
N LEU A 1025 45.61 -6.27 51.96
CA LEU A 1025 45.04 -6.83 53.20
C LEU A 1025 44.68 -8.33 53.01
N PRO A 1026 44.96 -9.21 53.98
CA PRO A 1026 45.06 -10.65 53.71
C PRO A 1026 43.76 -11.42 53.96
N TRP A 1027 42.87 -11.48 52.95
CA TRP A 1027 41.83 -12.51 52.91
C TRP A 1027 41.39 -12.82 51.47
N ASP A 1028 41.82 -13.95 50.92
CA ASP A 1028 40.85 -14.99 50.56
C ASP A 1028 41.48 -16.40 50.47
N ARG A 1029 40.63 -17.42 50.48
CA ARG A 1029 41.00 -18.84 50.55
C ARG A 1029 41.03 -19.51 49.17
N ARG A 1030 41.89 -20.53 49.07
CA ARG A 1030 42.06 -21.45 47.94
C ARG A 1030 40.73 -21.79 47.21
N ALA A 1031 40.61 -21.33 45.97
CA ALA A 1031 39.78 -21.96 44.95
C ALA A 1031 40.69 -22.60 43.88
N LYS A 1032 40.98 -23.90 44.00
CA LYS A 1032 41.63 -24.66 42.92
C LYS A 1032 40.63 -24.77 41.76
N ARG A 1033 40.86 -24.05 40.66
CA ARG A 1033 40.17 -24.34 39.38
C ARG A 1033 41.10 -25.16 38.51
N VAL A 1034 40.72 -26.40 38.23
CA VAL A 1034 41.46 -27.31 37.36
C VAL A 1034 41.36 -26.81 35.92
N VAL A 1035 42.49 -26.79 35.21
CA VAL A 1035 42.51 -26.54 33.76
C VAL A 1035 42.33 -27.88 33.06
N THR A 1036 41.11 -28.16 32.60
CA THR A 1036 40.85 -29.18 31.58
C THR A 1036 40.97 -28.53 30.20
N GLY A 1037 41.69 -29.19 29.29
CA GLY A 1037 41.96 -28.69 27.94
C GLY A 1037 40.73 -28.59 27.04
N TYR A 1038 40.92 -28.03 25.86
CA TYR A 1038 39.89 -27.94 24.82
C TYR A 1038 39.51 -29.33 24.30
N ALA A 1039 38.24 -29.49 23.91
CA ALA A 1039 37.81 -30.64 23.11
C ALA A 1039 38.22 -30.43 21.64
N GLU A 1040 38.70 -31.50 21.01
CA GLU A 1040 38.74 -31.63 19.55
C GLU A 1040 37.67 -32.65 19.15
N ASP A 1041 36.71 -32.25 18.31
CA ASP A 1041 35.70 -33.15 17.76
C ASP A 1041 36.29 -33.94 16.58
N THR A 1042 36.37 -35.27 16.71
CA THR A 1042 36.41 -36.20 15.57
C THR A 1042 35.77 -37.53 15.95
N ASP A 1043 34.77 -37.97 15.18
CA ASP A 1043 34.22 -39.31 15.25
C ASP A 1043 35.26 -40.37 14.84
N SER A 1044 35.28 -41.52 15.53
CA SER A 1044 35.69 -42.81 14.97
C SER A 1044 35.10 -43.96 15.79
N GLU A 1045 34.58 -44.94 15.07
CA GLU A 1045 33.80 -46.11 15.49
C GLU A 1045 34.44 -46.98 16.60
N LEU A 1046 33.58 -47.61 17.41
CA LEU A 1046 33.92 -48.72 18.30
C LEU A 1046 33.98 -50.05 17.50
N GLU A 1047 34.98 -50.88 17.78
CA GLU A 1047 34.97 -52.29 17.39
C GLU A 1047 35.61 -53.16 18.51
N TYR A 1048 34.92 -54.24 18.90
CA TYR A 1048 35.31 -55.31 19.85
C TYR A 1048 35.72 -54.86 21.28
N PHE A 1049 35.09 -55.34 22.37
CA PHE A 1049 34.37 -56.61 22.61
C PHE A 1049 33.23 -56.44 23.63
#